data_AF-A0A5J5A9Y5-F1
#
_entry.id   AF-A0A5J5A9Y5-F1
#
_cell.length_a   1.000
_cell.length_b   1.000
_cell.length_c   1.000
_cell.angle_alpha   90.00
_cell.angle_beta   90.00
_cell.angle_gamma   90.00
#
_symmetry.space_group_name_H-M   'P 1'
#
loop_
_entity.id
_entity.type
_entity.pdbx_description
1 polymer ?
#
loop_
_entity_poly.entity_id
_entity_poly.type
_entity_poly.pdbx_seq_one_letter_code
_entity_poly.pdbx_strand_id
1 'polypeptide(L)'
;MCPEQGYGVTRRDQSMGSKSVVDLMEASSGVHFSGFHLDGLEARNSEVDRPTTSAADNVHKQPFVIGVAGGAASGKTTVCDMIIEQLRDQRVVLVNQDSFYHNLTQEELTRVHEYNFDHPDAFDTEQLLSVMEKLKQWQAVDIPKYDFKSYKKVFPARRVNPSDVIILEGILIFHDPHIRDLMNMKIFVDTDADVRLARRIRRDTVEKGRDIGTVLDQYSKFVKPAFDDFILPTKKYADIIIPRGGDNHVAIDLIVQHIRTKLGQHDLCKIYPNLYVIQSTFQIRGMHTLIRDALTTKHDFVFYADRLIRLVVEHGLGHLPFTEKQVITPTGGKISCTPTGLRGQVYTGVDFCKRLCGVSVIRSGESMENALRACCKGIKIGKILIHREGDNGQQLIYEKLPKDISDRHVLLLDPILGTGNSAVQAISLLIKKGVPETNIIFLNLISAPQGVHVVCKRFPRIKIVTSEIEIGLNEDFRVIPDELIKNAKYIATPGKGILAADESTGTIGKRLSSINVENIESNRQALRELLFTSPNALSYLSGVILFEETLYQKTSDGKPFVEVLQENNVIPGIKVDKGTVELAGTNGETTTQGFDSLGSRCQQYYKAGARFAKWRAVLKIGLTEPSELAIQQNAQGLARYAIICQENGLVPIVEPEVLTDGSHDIKKCAAVTETVLAAVYKALNDQHVLLEGTLLKPNMVTPGSDGPKVGPEVIAEYTVAALRRTVPPAVPGIVFLSGGQSEEQATVNLDAMNKLEVLKPWTLSFSFGRALQQSTLKTWSGKKENVGKAQESFLVRCKANSEATLGKYTGGSGGGLASESLFVKGYKY
;
A
#
# COMPACT_ATOMS: atom_id res chain seq x y z
N MET A 1 -29.29 -35.53 -19.57
CA MET A 1 -30.22 -36.66 -19.84
C MET A 1 -30.65 -37.26 -18.51
N CYS A 2 -31.87 -37.78 -18.43
CA CYS A 2 -32.62 -38.20 -17.23
C CYS A 2 -32.06 -39.49 -16.57
N PRO A 3 -32.67 -40.07 -15.50
CA PRO A 3 -33.61 -39.55 -14.47
C PRO A 3 -33.22 -39.96 -13.00
N GLU A 4 -34.13 -39.71 -12.05
CA GLU A 4 -34.14 -40.22 -10.66
C GLU A 4 -34.44 -41.74 -10.54
N GLN A 5 -34.15 -42.38 -9.38
CA GLN A 5 -35.16 -42.98 -8.45
C GLN A 5 -34.60 -43.97 -7.39
N GLY A 6 -35.10 -43.81 -6.14
CA GLY A 6 -35.43 -44.90 -5.17
C GLY A 6 -34.28 -45.58 -4.41
N TYR A 7 -34.42 -46.15 -3.19
CA TYR A 7 -35.48 -46.35 -2.17
C TYR A 7 -34.75 -46.27 -0.78
N GLY A 8 -35.32 -46.20 0.44
CA GLY A 8 -36.63 -46.56 1.01
C GLY A 8 -36.63 -46.28 2.53
N VAL A 9 -37.72 -46.61 3.25
CA VAL A 9 -38.08 -45.97 4.55
C VAL A 9 -38.38 -46.96 5.70
N THR A 10 -38.27 -46.46 6.94
CA THR A 10 -38.91 -46.84 8.26
C THR A 10 -37.92 -47.40 9.30
N ARG A 11 -38.00 -47.10 10.61
CA ARG A 11 -39.10 -46.73 11.56
C ARG A 11 -38.66 -45.55 12.49
N ARG A 12 -39.50 -44.57 12.86
CA ARG A 12 -40.47 -44.53 14.00
C ARG A 12 -39.85 -44.91 15.36
N ASP A 13 -40.05 -44.20 16.48
CA ASP A 13 -41.05 -43.19 16.94
C ASP A 13 -40.33 -42.17 17.89
N GLN A 14 -40.85 -41.02 18.38
CA GLN A 14 -42.17 -40.36 18.30
C GLN A 14 -42.08 -38.78 18.36
N SER A 15 -43.01 -38.09 19.04
CA SER A 15 -43.23 -36.62 19.03
C SER A 15 -43.02 -35.86 20.35
N MET A 16 -42.54 -34.61 20.27
CA MET A 16 -42.90 -33.38 21.03
C MET A 16 -41.83 -32.31 20.68
N GLY A 17 -42.04 -31.01 20.57
CA GLY A 17 -43.14 -30.07 20.84
C GLY A 17 -42.52 -28.66 20.70
N SER A 18 -43.25 -27.67 20.18
CA SER A 18 -42.66 -26.39 19.76
C SER A 18 -42.23 -25.47 20.91
N LYS A 19 -41.09 -24.76 20.76
CA LYS A 19 -40.81 -23.46 21.39
C LYS A 19 -39.66 -22.71 20.68
N SER A 20 -39.65 -21.39 20.82
CA SER A 20 -38.87 -20.43 20.03
C SER A 20 -37.47 -20.13 20.58
N VAL A 21 -36.58 -19.63 19.71
CA VAL A 21 -35.13 -19.39 19.91
C VAL A 21 -34.85 -18.13 20.76
N VAL A 22 -35.62 -17.88 21.83
CA VAL A 22 -35.55 -16.63 22.62
C VAL A 22 -34.99 -16.84 24.04
N ASP A 23 -34.98 -18.07 24.56
CA ASP A 23 -34.76 -18.35 26.00
C ASP A 23 -33.32 -18.78 26.39
N LEU A 24 -32.26 -18.38 25.67
CA LEU A 24 -30.89 -18.88 25.93
C LEU A 24 -29.75 -17.84 26.02
N MET A 25 -30.04 -16.54 26.16
CA MET A 25 -28.98 -15.50 26.31
C MET A 25 -29.20 -14.47 27.45
N GLU A 26 -29.70 -14.90 28.61
CA GLU A 26 -29.59 -14.13 29.87
C GLU A 26 -29.29 -15.02 31.09
N ALA A 27 -28.01 -15.13 31.50
CA ALA A 27 -27.59 -15.57 32.84
C ALA A 27 -26.11 -15.20 33.15
N SER A 28 -25.88 -14.58 34.32
CA SER A 28 -24.57 -14.21 34.95
C SER A 28 -23.54 -13.48 34.07
N SER A 29 -23.09 -12.24 34.32
CA SER A 29 -23.04 -11.40 35.54
C SER A 29 -22.36 -12.06 36.77
N GLY A 30 -21.10 -11.68 37.04
CA GLY A 30 -20.32 -12.19 38.18
C GLY A 30 -18.88 -11.68 38.20
N VAL A 31 -18.61 -10.63 38.98
CA VAL A 31 -17.31 -9.94 39.14
C VAL A 31 -16.46 -10.62 40.23
N HIS A 32 -15.11 -10.64 40.13
CA HIS A 32 -14.20 -10.24 41.22
C HIS A 32 -12.72 -10.11 40.81
N PHE A 33 -11.89 -9.60 41.74
CA PHE A 33 -10.76 -8.68 41.50
C PHE A 33 -9.47 -9.08 42.25
N SER A 34 -8.41 -8.26 42.10
CA SER A 34 -7.13 -8.22 42.86
C SER A 34 -6.05 -9.26 42.49
N GLY A 35 -4.75 -8.95 42.47
CA GLY A 35 -4.02 -7.68 42.70
C GLY A 35 -2.67 -7.94 43.39
N PHE A 36 -1.65 -7.06 43.28
CA PHE A 36 -0.61 -6.85 44.32
C PHE A 36 0.30 -5.63 44.05
N HIS A 37 0.63 -4.91 45.14
CA HIS A 37 1.56 -3.77 45.22
C HIS A 37 3.02 -4.20 45.43
N LEU A 38 3.95 -3.26 45.21
CA LEU A 38 5.09 -3.08 46.11
C LEU A 38 5.65 -1.64 46.04
N ASP A 39 5.80 -1.00 47.20
CA ASP A 39 6.33 0.35 47.38
C ASP A 39 7.79 0.33 47.90
N GLY A 40 8.54 1.39 47.60
CA GLY A 40 9.49 2.01 48.53
C GLY A 40 10.96 1.52 48.52
N LEU A 41 11.88 2.42 48.14
CA LEU A 41 13.09 2.79 48.92
C LEU A 41 13.79 4.04 48.34
N GLU A 42 14.57 4.72 49.17
CA GLU A 42 14.90 6.15 49.05
C GLU A 42 16.21 6.49 48.28
N ALA A 43 16.40 7.80 48.06
CA ALA A 43 17.47 8.42 47.28
C ALA A 43 18.87 8.42 47.94
N ARG A 44 19.91 8.48 47.08
CA ARG A 44 21.20 9.14 47.39
C ARG A 44 21.74 9.89 46.18
N ASN A 45 22.22 11.11 46.41
CA ASN A 45 22.86 11.97 45.42
C ASN A 45 24.31 11.55 45.16
N SER A 46 24.76 11.73 43.91
CA SER A 46 26.14 12.09 43.59
C SER A 46 26.19 12.73 42.20
N GLU A 47 26.51 14.02 42.14
CA GLU A 47 26.72 14.76 40.90
C GLU A 47 28.03 14.35 40.23
N VAL A 48 28.01 14.06 38.92
CA VAL A 48 29.19 14.20 38.04
C VAL A 48 28.72 14.69 36.66
N ASP A 49 29.30 15.80 36.24
CA ASP A 49 29.27 16.50 34.94
C ASP A 49 28.42 15.98 33.76
N ARG A 50 27.59 16.88 33.22
CA ARG A 50 26.98 16.77 31.89
C ARG A 50 27.73 17.64 30.87
N PRO A 51 28.25 17.08 29.76
CA PRO A 51 28.56 17.86 28.58
C PRO A 51 27.26 18.35 27.91
N THR A 52 27.25 19.59 27.45
CA THR A 52 26.15 20.17 26.68
C THR A 52 26.10 19.61 25.26
N THR A 53 25.09 18.80 24.95
CA THR A 53 24.59 18.59 23.59
C THR A 53 23.08 18.77 23.55
N SER A 54 22.61 19.36 22.45
CA SER A 54 21.22 19.78 22.24
C SER A 54 20.25 18.60 22.10
N ALA A 55 18.97 18.87 22.35
CA ALA A 55 17.87 17.92 22.33
C ALA A 55 17.90 16.97 21.12
N ALA A 56 17.96 15.67 21.41
CA ALA A 56 17.58 14.60 20.50
C ALA A 56 16.24 14.03 20.97
N ASP A 57 15.20 14.13 20.15
CA ASP A 57 13.84 13.79 20.55
C ASP A 57 13.65 12.29 20.84
N ASN A 58 13.24 11.99 22.08
CA ASN A 58 12.67 10.70 22.45
C ASN A 58 11.26 10.58 21.84
N VAL A 59 11.17 10.22 20.55
CA VAL A 59 9.89 10.05 19.85
C VAL A 59 9.21 8.75 20.30
N HIS A 60 8.44 8.83 21.39
CA HIS A 60 7.46 7.82 21.75
C HIS A 60 6.45 7.66 20.60
N LYS A 61 6.33 6.44 20.05
CA LYS A 61 5.42 6.15 18.93
C LYS A 61 3.97 6.22 19.41
N GLN A 62 3.25 7.28 19.03
CA GLN A 62 1.84 7.45 19.38
C GLN A 62 0.94 6.46 18.59
N PRO A 63 -0.20 6.02 19.17
CA PRO A 63 -1.24 5.26 18.48
C PRO A 63 -1.75 5.92 17.20
N PHE A 64 -2.21 5.12 16.23
CA PHE A 64 -2.85 5.63 15.02
C PHE A 64 -4.35 5.89 15.27
N VAL A 65 -4.75 7.16 15.25
CA VAL A 65 -6.11 7.61 15.58
C VAL A 65 -6.94 7.83 14.31
N ILE A 66 -8.10 7.18 14.23
CA ILE A 66 -9.04 7.26 13.11
C ILE A 66 -10.35 7.86 13.63
N GLY A 67 -10.77 9.00 13.08
CA GLY A 67 -12.10 9.57 13.34
C GLY A 67 -13.12 9.10 12.30
N VAL A 68 -14.29 8.62 12.73
CA VAL A 68 -15.42 8.24 11.87
C VAL A 68 -16.65 9.09 12.22
N ALA A 69 -16.95 10.06 11.36
CA ALA A 69 -18.05 11.02 11.52
C ALA A 69 -19.17 10.82 10.49
N GLY A 70 -20.28 11.56 10.62
CA GLY A 70 -21.42 11.50 9.72
C GLY A 70 -22.77 11.50 10.45
N GLY A 71 -23.86 11.71 9.72
CA GLY A 71 -25.20 11.89 10.30
C GLY A 71 -25.72 10.70 11.11
N ALA A 72 -26.73 10.95 11.94
CA ALA A 72 -27.48 9.88 12.61
C ALA A 72 -28.01 8.87 11.57
N ALA A 73 -27.88 7.58 11.86
CA ALA A 73 -28.27 6.45 11.00
C ALA A 73 -27.59 6.38 9.59
N SER A 74 -26.45 7.06 9.36
CA SER A 74 -25.67 6.89 8.11
C SER A 74 -24.94 5.54 7.98
N GLY A 75 -24.74 4.82 9.08
CA GLY A 75 -24.02 3.54 9.09
C GLY A 75 -22.57 3.61 9.57
N LYS A 76 -22.18 4.68 10.28
CA LYS A 76 -20.86 4.82 10.95
C LYS A 76 -20.45 3.56 11.74
N THR A 77 -21.30 3.12 12.67
CA THR A 77 -21.03 1.95 13.52
C THR A 77 -20.77 0.71 12.67
N THR A 78 -21.59 0.45 11.65
CA THR A 78 -21.39 -0.64 10.68
C THR A 78 -20.04 -0.55 9.95
N VAL A 79 -19.63 0.65 9.52
CA VAL A 79 -18.30 0.88 8.93
C VAL A 79 -17.19 0.57 9.95
N CYS A 80 -17.31 1.04 11.19
CA CYS A 80 -16.35 0.74 12.25
C CYS A 80 -16.26 -0.76 12.55
N ASP A 81 -17.38 -1.44 12.70
CA ASP A 81 -17.47 -2.87 12.98
C ASP A 81 -16.81 -3.69 11.85
N MET A 82 -17.08 -3.33 10.59
CA MET A 82 -16.45 -3.98 9.43
C MET A 82 -14.94 -3.71 9.33
N ILE A 83 -14.47 -2.51 9.69
CA ILE A 83 -13.04 -2.22 9.80
C ILE A 83 -12.41 -3.09 10.89
N ILE A 84 -13.01 -3.16 12.08
CA ILE A 84 -12.53 -3.97 13.21
C ILE A 84 -12.51 -5.46 12.84
N GLU A 85 -13.58 -5.98 12.25
CA GLU A 85 -13.71 -7.39 11.86
C GLU A 85 -12.68 -7.78 10.79
N GLN A 86 -12.37 -6.89 9.85
CA GLN A 86 -11.36 -7.17 8.83
C GLN A 86 -9.92 -7.01 9.35
N LEU A 87 -9.66 -6.15 10.33
CA LEU A 87 -8.33 -5.97 10.92
C LEU A 87 -7.87 -7.15 11.82
N ARG A 88 -8.75 -8.11 12.10
CA ARG A 88 -8.51 -9.43 12.74
C ARG A 88 -7.25 -9.51 13.62
N ASP A 89 -7.45 -9.29 14.91
CA ASP A 89 -6.45 -9.49 15.99
C ASP A 89 -5.28 -8.49 16.02
N GLN A 90 -5.45 -7.33 15.35
CA GLN A 90 -4.70 -6.12 15.72
C GLN A 90 -5.34 -5.49 16.97
N ARG A 91 -4.52 -4.88 17.83
CA ARG A 91 -4.99 -4.11 18.99
C ARG A 91 -5.63 -2.81 18.49
N VAL A 92 -6.92 -2.90 18.19
CA VAL A 92 -7.82 -1.80 17.81
C VAL A 92 -8.76 -1.54 18.97
N VAL A 93 -8.99 -0.27 19.32
CA VAL A 93 -9.96 0.09 20.35
C VAL A 93 -10.95 1.14 19.85
N LEU A 94 -12.25 0.89 20.06
CA LEU A 94 -13.33 1.80 19.70
C LEU A 94 -13.71 2.69 20.90
N VAL A 95 -13.67 4.00 20.69
CA VAL A 95 -14.21 5.05 21.56
C VAL A 95 -15.40 5.67 20.84
N ASN A 96 -16.54 5.79 21.51
CA ASN A 96 -17.76 6.35 20.91
C ASN A 96 -18.16 7.63 21.66
N GLN A 97 -18.47 8.69 20.90
CA GLN A 97 -18.81 10.03 21.38
C GLN A 97 -20.02 10.06 22.31
N ASP A 98 -20.98 9.13 22.15
CA ASP A 98 -22.18 9.03 23.00
C ASP A 98 -21.83 8.72 24.47
N SER A 99 -20.62 8.24 24.79
CA SER A 99 -20.19 8.09 26.20
C SER A 99 -19.98 9.44 26.91
N PHE A 100 -19.94 10.55 26.17
CA PHE A 100 -19.53 11.86 26.65
C PHE A 100 -20.69 12.88 26.70
N TYR A 101 -21.95 12.48 26.53
CA TYR A 101 -23.08 13.38 26.78
C TYR A 101 -23.07 13.92 28.23
N HIS A 102 -23.48 15.16 28.43
CA HIS A 102 -23.76 15.68 29.76
C HIS A 102 -24.94 14.96 30.44
N ASN A 103 -24.90 14.86 31.77
CA ASN A 103 -26.04 14.38 32.54
C ASN A 103 -27.12 15.46 32.53
N LEU A 104 -28.38 15.10 32.25
CA LEU A 104 -29.48 16.06 32.35
C LEU A 104 -29.77 16.45 33.80
N THR A 105 -30.03 17.74 34.00
CA THR A 105 -30.58 18.29 35.24
C THR A 105 -32.03 17.86 35.45
N GLN A 106 -32.56 18.07 36.66
CA GLN A 106 -33.95 17.72 36.96
C GLN A 106 -34.97 18.52 36.13
N GLU A 107 -34.63 19.74 35.71
CA GLU A 107 -35.46 20.61 34.86
C GLU A 107 -35.42 20.23 33.38
N GLU A 108 -34.29 19.71 32.89
CA GLU A 108 -34.18 19.19 31.53
C GLU A 108 -34.83 17.81 31.42
N LEU A 109 -34.78 16.99 32.47
CA LEU A 109 -35.48 15.70 32.53
C LEU A 109 -37.01 15.85 32.37
N THR A 110 -37.62 16.91 32.94
CA THR A 110 -39.06 17.18 32.75
C THR A 110 -39.40 17.65 31.33
N ARG A 111 -38.43 18.19 30.59
CA ARG A 111 -38.55 18.71 29.21
C ARG A 111 -37.65 17.96 28.22
N VAL A 112 -37.39 16.68 28.44
CA VAL A 112 -36.39 15.92 27.66
C VAL A 112 -36.75 15.78 26.17
N HIS A 113 -38.03 15.92 25.84
CA HIS A 113 -38.56 15.99 24.47
C HIS A 113 -38.26 17.33 23.76
N GLU A 114 -37.70 18.31 24.48
CA GLU A 114 -37.23 19.59 23.95
C GLU A 114 -35.70 19.69 23.93
N TYR A 115 -34.97 18.72 24.48
CA TYR A 115 -33.51 18.72 24.54
C TYR A 115 -32.88 18.23 23.23
N ASN A 116 -31.93 19.00 22.67
CA ASN A 116 -31.27 18.66 21.41
C ASN A 116 -29.96 17.90 21.63
N PHE A 117 -30.03 16.56 21.60
CA PHE A 117 -28.86 15.68 21.67
C PHE A 117 -27.95 15.74 20.43
N ASP A 118 -28.41 16.30 19.31
CA ASP A 118 -27.60 16.44 18.10
C ASP A 118 -26.85 17.83 18.07
N HIS A 119 -26.89 18.62 19.16
CA HIS A 119 -26.18 19.91 19.30
C HIS A 119 -24.77 19.73 19.92
N PRO A 120 -23.74 20.53 19.54
CA PRO A 120 -22.40 20.46 20.14
C PRO A 120 -22.38 20.55 21.68
N ASP A 121 -23.14 21.48 22.26
CA ASP A 121 -23.21 21.70 23.72
C ASP A 121 -23.78 20.51 24.52
N ALA A 122 -24.33 19.49 23.87
CA ALA A 122 -24.75 18.26 24.54
C ALA A 122 -23.57 17.40 25.00
N PHE A 123 -22.35 17.65 24.50
CA PHE A 123 -21.17 16.80 24.68
C PHE A 123 -20.06 17.46 25.53
N ASP A 124 -19.58 16.69 26.50
CA ASP A 124 -18.42 16.95 27.35
C ASP A 124 -17.11 16.78 26.55
N THR A 125 -16.83 17.75 25.68
CA THR A 125 -15.72 17.71 24.73
C THR A 125 -14.36 17.74 25.44
N GLU A 126 -14.25 18.45 26.57
CA GLU A 126 -13.07 18.46 27.44
C GLU A 126 -12.77 17.07 28.04
N GLN A 127 -13.79 16.34 28.50
CA GLN A 127 -13.60 14.96 28.95
C GLN A 127 -13.17 14.05 27.81
N LEU A 128 -13.71 14.22 26.60
CA LEU A 128 -13.31 13.46 25.42
C LEU A 128 -11.86 13.75 25.02
N LEU A 129 -11.44 15.02 24.99
CA LEU A 129 -10.06 15.43 24.75
C LEU A 129 -9.11 14.77 25.75
N SER A 130 -9.37 14.91 27.06
CA SER A 130 -8.54 14.33 28.11
C SER A 130 -8.42 12.80 28.00
N VAL A 131 -9.50 12.12 27.60
CA VAL A 131 -9.49 10.67 27.35
C VAL A 131 -8.61 10.31 26.14
N MET A 132 -8.75 11.03 25.03
CA MET A 132 -8.00 10.77 23.80
C MET A 132 -6.50 11.07 23.96
N GLU A 133 -6.13 12.13 24.69
CA GLU A 133 -4.74 12.44 25.03
C GLU A 133 -4.10 11.34 25.87
N LYS A 134 -4.76 10.89 26.95
CA LYS A 134 -4.28 9.79 27.81
C LYS A 134 -4.08 8.51 27.01
N LEU A 135 -5.02 8.15 26.13
CA LEU A 135 -4.87 6.99 25.24
C LEU A 135 -3.69 7.16 24.27
N LYS A 136 -3.47 8.35 23.70
CA LYS A 136 -2.31 8.65 22.84
C LYS A 136 -0.97 8.60 23.60
N GLN A 137 -0.99 8.88 24.90
CA GLN A 137 0.15 8.72 25.82
C GLN A 137 0.31 7.30 26.38
N TRP A 138 -0.38 6.30 25.81
CA TRP A 138 -0.37 4.90 26.26
C TRP A 138 -0.83 4.69 27.71
N GLN A 139 -1.75 5.54 28.19
CA GLN A 139 -2.40 5.39 29.49
C GLN A 139 -3.81 4.80 29.32
N ALA A 140 -4.14 3.79 30.12
CA ALA A 140 -5.48 3.21 30.14
C ALA A 140 -6.46 4.09 30.94
N VAL A 141 -7.69 4.21 30.44
CA VAL A 141 -8.71 5.15 30.90
C VAL A 141 -10.03 4.44 31.18
N ASP A 142 -10.87 5.00 32.05
CA ASP A 142 -12.21 4.48 32.33
C ASP A 142 -13.26 5.37 31.67
N ILE A 143 -13.99 4.81 30.70
CA ILE A 143 -15.02 5.53 29.95
C ILE A 143 -16.41 5.07 30.45
N PRO A 144 -17.23 5.95 31.05
CA PRO A 144 -18.58 5.60 31.48
C PRO A 144 -19.49 5.33 30.28
N LYS A 145 -20.53 4.52 30.46
CA LYS A 145 -21.58 4.35 29.45
C LYS A 145 -22.69 5.35 29.71
N TYR A 146 -23.11 6.12 28.71
CA TYR A 146 -24.32 6.93 28.82
C TYR A 146 -25.57 6.07 28.59
N ASP A 147 -26.58 6.21 29.44
CA ASP A 147 -27.87 5.54 29.28
C ASP A 147 -28.95 6.54 28.87
N PHE A 148 -29.51 6.36 27.67
CA PHE A 148 -30.59 7.19 27.12
C PHE A 148 -31.98 6.90 27.72
N LYS A 149 -32.11 5.97 28.70
CA LYS A 149 -33.33 5.81 29.50
C LYS A 149 -33.32 6.68 30.75
N SER A 150 -32.19 6.72 31.47
CA SER A 150 -32.00 7.55 32.67
C SER A 150 -31.34 8.91 32.41
N TYR A 151 -30.84 9.14 31.19
CA TYR A 151 -30.13 10.35 30.73
C TYR A 151 -28.92 10.73 31.57
N LYS A 152 -28.19 9.70 32.02
CA LYS A 152 -27.03 9.81 32.93
C LYS A 152 -25.90 8.86 32.53
N LYS A 153 -24.67 9.23 32.90
CA LYS A 153 -23.48 8.36 32.88
C LYS A 153 -23.63 7.27 33.94
N VAL A 154 -23.51 6.00 33.53
CA VAL A 154 -23.71 4.79 34.36
C VAL A 154 -22.37 4.13 34.68
N PHE A 155 -22.27 3.55 35.89
CA PHE A 155 -21.12 2.82 36.40
C PHE A 155 -21.47 1.33 36.63
N PRO A 156 -20.50 0.39 36.58
CA PRO A 156 -19.06 0.60 36.39
C PRO A 156 -18.69 1.12 34.99
N ALA A 157 -17.66 1.96 34.93
CA ALA A 157 -17.13 2.45 33.68
C ALA A 157 -16.39 1.32 32.93
N ARG A 158 -16.37 1.39 31.59
CA ARG A 158 -15.60 0.46 30.76
C ARG A 158 -14.14 0.88 30.79
N ARG A 159 -13.27 0.04 31.35
CA ARG A 159 -11.80 0.22 31.21
C ARG A 159 -11.40 0.05 29.75
N VAL A 160 -10.71 1.04 29.22
CA VAL A 160 -10.21 1.12 27.84
C VAL A 160 -8.69 1.17 27.90
N ASN A 161 -8.06 0.09 27.46
CA ASN A 161 -6.61 0.02 27.35
C ASN A 161 -6.14 0.73 26.07
N PRO A 162 -4.94 1.33 26.08
CA PRO A 162 -4.35 1.87 24.86
C PRO A 162 -4.08 0.74 23.85
N SER A 163 -4.13 1.09 22.58
CA SER A 163 -4.07 0.16 21.44
C SER A 163 -3.22 0.76 20.33
N ASP A 164 -2.75 -0.09 19.41
CA ASP A 164 -1.97 0.37 18.25
C ASP A 164 -2.84 1.24 17.30
N VAL A 165 -4.15 0.97 17.25
CA VAL A 165 -5.17 1.78 16.55
C VAL A 165 -6.27 2.20 17.52
N ILE A 166 -6.67 3.48 17.46
CA ILE A 166 -7.84 4.01 18.18
C ILE A 166 -8.85 4.50 17.14
N ILE A 167 -10.05 3.94 17.14
CA ILE A 167 -11.18 4.44 16.34
C ILE A 167 -12.06 5.30 17.25
N LEU A 168 -12.24 6.57 16.90
CA LEU A 168 -13.18 7.49 17.54
C LEU A 168 -14.39 7.67 16.62
N GLU A 169 -15.57 7.23 17.05
CA GLU A 169 -16.83 7.29 16.28
C GLU A 169 -17.82 8.26 16.93
N GLY A 170 -18.53 9.07 16.13
CA GLY A 170 -19.58 9.95 16.63
C GLY A 170 -20.23 10.82 15.56
N ILE A 171 -21.25 11.59 15.93
CA ILE A 171 -21.94 12.50 14.99
C ILE A 171 -21.20 13.82 14.79
N LEU A 172 -20.49 14.31 15.81
CA LEU A 172 -19.93 15.67 15.88
C LEU A 172 -18.42 15.72 16.16
N ILE A 173 -17.72 14.58 16.10
CA ILE A 173 -16.27 14.50 16.38
C ILE A 173 -15.38 15.34 15.44
N PHE A 174 -15.92 15.87 14.32
CA PHE A 174 -15.20 16.80 13.44
C PHE A 174 -15.59 18.27 13.65
N HIS A 175 -16.48 18.58 14.59
CA HIS A 175 -16.88 19.95 14.89
C HIS A 175 -15.71 20.71 15.55
N ASP A 176 -15.22 20.20 16.67
CA ASP A 176 -14.10 20.79 17.42
C ASP A 176 -12.75 20.61 16.69
N PRO A 177 -11.90 21.66 16.59
CA PRO A 177 -10.58 21.57 15.96
C PRO A 177 -9.58 20.73 16.76
N HIS A 178 -9.56 20.84 18.09
CA HIS A 178 -8.59 20.13 18.94
C HIS A 178 -8.78 18.61 18.81
N ILE A 179 -10.03 18.13 18.80
CA ILE A 179 -10.35 16.71 18.54
C ILE A 179 -9.88 16.29 17.14
N ARG A 180 -10.06 17.13 16.11
CA ARG A 180 -9.60 16.83 14.75
C ARG A 180 -8.09 16.70 14.65
N ASP A 181 -7.34 17.53 15.37
CA ASP A 181 -5.87 17.53 15.35
C ASP A 181 -5.26 16.31 16.05
N LEU A 182 -6.03 15.62 16.91
CA LEU A 182 -5.61 14.34 17.48
C LEU A 182 -5.63 13.18 16.45
N MET A 183 -6.40 13.30 15.36
CA MET A 183 -6.69 12.23 14.39
C MET A 183 -5.70 12.18 13.22
N ASN A 184 -5.16 10.99 12.94
CA ASN A 184 -4.30 10.72 11.78
C ASN A 184 -5.09 10.47 10.47
N MET A 185 -6.36 10.07 10.57
CA MET A 185 -7.26 9.86 9.42
C MET A 185 -8.69 10.23 9.82
N LYS A 186 -9.39 10.98 8.95
CA LYS A 186 -10.74 11.51 9.17
C LYS A 186 -11.70 10.99 8.09
N ILE A 187 -12.56 10.06 8.46
CA ILE A 187 -13.55 9.39 7.59
C ILE A 187 -14.93 10.00 7.84
N PHE A 188 -15.65 10.40 6.79
CA PHE A 188 -17.05 10.84 6.88
C PHE A 188 -17.97 9.87 6.14
N VAL A 189 -18.95 9.31 6.84
CA VAL A 189 -19.94 8.38 6.27
C VAL A 189 -21.14 9.16 5.76
N ASP A 190 -21.24 9.20 4.43
CA ASP A 190 -22.20 10.00 3.66
C ASP A 190 -23.35 9.11 3.16
N THR A 191 -24.58 9.50 3.47
CA THR A 191 -25.78 8.72 3.14
C THR A 191 -26.98 9.66 3.07
N ASP A 192 -27.81 9.46 2.06
CA ASP A 192 -28.93 10.33 1.74
C ASP A 192 -29.93 10.46 2.91
N ALA A 193 -30.59 11.62 2.99
CA ALA A 193 -31.37 12.01 4.16
C ALA A 193 -32.60 11.12 4.38
N ASP A 194 -33.22 10.66 3.29
CA ASP A 194 -34.32 9.70 3.23
C ASP A 194 -33.89 8.29 3.65
N VAL A 195 -32.74 7.80 3.18
CA VAL A 195 -32.16 6.51 3.59
C VAL A 195 -31.84 6.53 5.10
N ARG A 196 -31.24 7.62 5.60
CA ARG A 196 -30.99 7.82 7.03
C ARG A 196 -32.29 7.87 7.83
N LEU A 197 -33.32 8.57 7.34
CA LEU A 197 -34.62 8.64 7.98
C LEU A 197 -35.29 7.26 8.05
N ALA A 198 -35.34 6.52 6.95
CA ALA A 198 -35.90 5.17 6.89
C ALA A 198 -35.16 4.20 7.85
N ARG A 199 -33.83 4.25 7.87
CA ARG A 199 -33.00 3.50 8.84
C ARG A 199 -33.31 3.90 10.29
N ARG A 200 -33.48 5.20 10.58
CA ARG A 200 -33.81 5.72 11.93
C ARG A 200 -35.22 5.32 12.37
N ILE A 201 -36.23 5.43 11.50
CA ILE A 201 -37.60 4.98 11.77
C ILE A 201 -37.57 3.49 12.13
N ARG A 202 -37.01 2.63 11.27
CA ARG A 202 -36.94 1.18 11.52
C ARG A 202 -36.27 0.86 12.86
N ARG A 203 -35.12 1.48 13.13
CA ARG A 203 -34.37 1.28 14.39
C ARG A 203 -35.17 1.73 15.61
N ASP A 204 -35.65 2.98 15.61
CA ASP A 204 -36.25 3.57 16.81
C ASP A 204 -37.69 3.05 17.07
N THR A 205 -38.40 2.54 16.06
CA THR A 205 -39.72 1.90 16.23
C THR A 205 -39.61 0.42 16.58
N VAL A 206 -38.82 -0.37 15.83
CA VAL A 206 -38.73 -1.83 16.02
C VAL A 206 -37.82 -2.20 17.19
N GLU A 207 -36.66 -1.56 17.34
CA GLU A 207 -35.68 -1.93 18.37
C GLU A 207 -35.89 -1.17 19.69
N LYS A 208 -36.50 0.02 19.65
CA LYS A 208 -36.72 0.88 20.83
C LYS A 208 -38.20 1.14 21.17
N GLY A 209 -39.14 0.59 20.42
CA GLY A 209 -40.57 0.67 20.72
C GLY A 209 -41.17 2.08 20.68
N ARG A 210 -40.57 3.03 19.96
CA ARG A 210 -41.09 4.40 19.85
C ARG A 210 -42.19 4.50 18.78
N ASP A 211 -43.12 5.41 19.00
CA ASP A 211 -44.11 5.79 18.00
C ASP A 211 -43.46 6.50 16.78
N ILE A 212 -44.01 6.24 15.58
CA ILE A 212 -43.52 6.79 14.30
C ILE A 212 -43.66 8.31 14.27
N GLY A 213 -44.80 8.86 14.72
CA GLY A 213 -45.05 10.31 14.76
C GLY A 213 -44.00 11.01 15.61
N THR A 214 -43.76 10.49 16.81
CA THR A 214 -42.73 11.01 17.73
C THR A 214 -41.32 10.98 17.12
N VAL A 215 -40.98 9.95 16.33
CA VAL A 215 -39.69 9.87 15.62
C VAL A 215 -39.60 10.89 14.47
N LEU A 216 -40.68 11.12 13.73
CA LEU A 216 -40.74 12.11 12.65
C LEU A 216 -40.68 13.56 13.19
N ASP A 217 -41.36 13.83 14.29
CA ASP A 217 -41.33 15.13 14.98
C ASP A 217 -39.93 15.42 15.53
N GLN A 218 -39.29 14.46 16.22
CA GLN A 218 -37.91 14.62 16.68
C GLN A 218 -36.94 14.82 15.50
N TYR A 219 -37.13 14.09 14.40
CA TYR A 219 -36.28 14.23 13.22
C TYR A 219 -36.38 15.63 12.60
N SER A 220 -37.60 16.14 12.46
CA SER A 220 -37.88 17.44 11.86
C SER A 220 -37.47 18.61 12.76
N LYS A 221 -37.69 18.49 14.08
CA LYS A 221 -37.41 19.54 15.07
C LYS A 221 -35.92 19.67 15.41
N PHE A 222 -35.17 18.55 15.43
CA PHE A 222 -33.78 18.55 15.92
C PHE A 222 -32.79 17.89 14.96
N VAL A 223 -33.03 16.64 14.55
CA VAL A 223 -32.01 15.80 13.88
C VAL A 223 -31.60 16.35 12.51
N LYS A 224 -32.57 16.79 11.71
CA LYS A 224 -32.30 17.36 10.40
C LYS A 224 -31.63 18.75 10.50
N PRO A 225 -32.19 19.73 11.24
CA PRO A 225 -31.50 21.01 11.46
C PRO A 225 -30.07 20.83 11.97
N ALA A 226 -29.86 20.04 13.02
CA ALA A 226 -28.53 19.82 13.56
C ALA A 226 -27.57 19.10 12.59
N PHE A 227 -28.10 18.23 11.71
CA PHE A 227 -27.30 17.65 10.64
C PHE A 227 -26.88 18.69 9.62
N ASP A 228 -27.79 19.56 9.18
CA ASP A 228 -27.53 20.58 8.16
C ASP A 228 -26.61 21.71 8.71
N ASP A 229 -26.78 22.10 9.99
CA ASP A 229 -26.06 23.19 10.64
C ASP A 229 -24.68 22.78 11.21
N PHE A 230 -24.56 21.61 11.84
CA PHE A 230 -23.34 21.22 12.59
C PHE A 230 -22.61 20.02 12.00
N ILE A 231 -23.31 19.01 11.46
CA ILE A 231 -22.67 17.75 11.04
C ILE A 231 -22.17 17.85 9.58
N LEU A 232 -23.05 18.18 8.64
CA LEU A 232 -22.76 18.24 7.21
C LEU A 232 -21.62 19.23 6.88
N PRO A 233 -21.52 20.43 7.50
CA PRO A 233 -20.40 21.35 7.23
C PRO A 233 -19.03 20.79 7.64
N THR A 234 -18.97 19.80 8.54
CA THR A 234 -17.70 19.17 8.94
C THR A 234 -17.18 18.16 7.92
N LYS A 235 -18.01 17.74 6.95
CA LYS A 235 -17.62 16.87 5.82
C LYS A 235 -16.41 17.43 5.04
N LYS A 236 -16.23 18.75 5.01
CA LYS A 236 -15.08 19.43 4.39
C LYS A 236 -13.73 19.15 5.07
N TYR A 237 -13.73 18.63 6.30
CA TYR A 237 -12.55 18.25 7.07
C TYR A 237 -12.20 16.76 6.95
N ALA A 238 -12.97 15.99 6.18
CA ALA A 238 -12.73 14.57 5.98
C ALA A 238 -11.63 14.33 4.93
N ASP A 239 -10.70 13.43 5.27
CA ASP A 239 -9.71 12.90 4.32
C ASP A 239 -10.36 11.89 3.35
N ILE A 240 -11.37 11.15 3.83
CA ILE A 240 -12.09 10.11 3.08
C ILE A 240 -13.60 10.29 3.30
N ILE A 241 -14.38 10.20 2.22
CA ILE A 241 -15.85 10.18 2.27
C ILE A 241 -16.33 8.80 1.77
N ILE A 242 -17.11 8.10 2.59
CA ILE A 242 -17.71 6.80 2.23
C ILE A 242 -19.18 7.03 1.85
N PRO A 243 -19.54 7.03 0.55
CA PRO A 243 -20.93 7.04 0.14
C PRO A 243 -21.58 5.67 0.41
N ARG A 244 -22.85 5.69 0.84
CA ARG A 244 -23.70 4.51 1.18
C ARG A 244 -23.29 3.74 2.43
N GLY A 245 -22.30 4.21 3.20
CA GLY A 245 -21.89 3.58 4.47
C GLY A 245 -21.46 2.13 4.33
N GLY A 246 -21.97 1.25 5.19
CA GLY A 246 -21.59 -0.17 5.26
C GLY A 246 -21.76 -0.96 3.96
N ASP A 247 -22.66 -0.52 3.07
CA ASP A 247 -22.90 -1.16 1.77
C ASP A 247 -21.71 -0.99 0.79
N ASN A 248 -20.75 -0.13 1.11
CA ASN A 248 -19.58 0.16 0.29
C ASN A 248 -18.34 -0.64 0.73
N HIS A 249 -18.43 -1.97 0.60
CA HIS A 249 -17.37 -2.91 0.95
C HIS A 249 -15.99 -2.56 0.33
N VAL A 250 -15.98 -1.99 -0.88
CA VAL A 250 -14.74 -1.61 -1.59
C VAL A 250 -14.02 -0.46 -0.88
N ALA A 251 -14.75 0.60 -0.46
CA ALA A 251 -14.16 1.70 0.30
C ALA A 251 -13.63 1.22 1.66
N ILE A 252 -14.34 0.30 2.31
CA ILE A 252 -13.97 -0.26 3.61
C ILE A 252 -12.71 -1.12 3.51
N ASP A 253 -12.60 -2.01 2.51
CA ASP A 253 -11.38 -2.80 2.29
C ASP A 253 -10.18 -1.89 1.97
N LEU A 254 -10.33 -0.88 1.10
CA LEU A 254 -9.26 0.10 0.83
C LEU A 254 -8.74 0.80 2.10
N ILE A 255 -9.65 1.17 3.02
CA ILE A 255 -9.29 1.75 4.33
C ILE A 255 -8.54 0.71 5.18
N VAL A 256 -9.04 -0.53 5.25
CA VAL A 256 -8.40 -1.63 6.00
C VAL A 256 -7.00 -1.95 5.45
N GLN A 257 -6.82 -2.00 4.13
CA GLN A 257 -5.49 -2.18 3.53
C GLN A 257 -4.57 -1.01 3.89
N HIS A 258 -5.03 0.24 3.80
CA HIS A 258 -4.23 1.40 4.21
C HIS A 258 -3.77 1.31 5.68
N ILE A 259 -4.67 0.92 6.58
CA ILE A 259 -4.36 0.69 8.01
C ILE A 259 -3.33 -0.44 8.16
N ARG A 260 -3.50 -1.58 7.47
CA ARG A 260 -2.53 -2.69 7.49
C ARG A 260 -1.15 -2.30 6.96
N THR A 261 -1.06 -1.49 5.90
CA THR A 261 0.19 -0.95 5.37
C THR A 261 0.85 -0.01 6.39
N LYS A 262 0.09 0.88 7.03
CA LYS A 262 0.59 1.75 8.12
C LYS A 262 1.09 0.98 9.34
N LEU A 263 0.55 -0.22 9.58
CA LEU A 263 0.93 -1.12 10.68
C LEU A 263 2.00 -2.16 10.29
N GLY A 264 2.42 -2.22 9.02
CA GLY A 264 3.57 -2.99 8.56
C GLY A 264 3.34 -4.49 8.30
N GLN A 265 2.12 -4.91 7.98
CA GLN A 265 1.87 -6.31 7.56
C GLN A 265 2.18 -6.53 6.07
N HIS A 266 3.14 -7.41 5.75
CA HIS A 266 3.41 -7.84 4.36
C HIS A 266 2.31 -8.77 3.82
N ASP A 267 1.93 -8.59 2.55
CA ASP A 267 0.82 -9.32 1.92
C ASP A 267 0.99 -10.84 1.83
N LEU A 268 2.23 -11.35 1.79
CA LEU A 268 2.49 -12.79 1.72
C LEU A 268 1.97 -13.57 2.94
N CYS A 269 1.92 -12.96 4.12
CA CYS A 269 1.34 -13.57 5.33
C CYS A 269 -0.18 -13.77 5.21
N LYS A 270 -0.85 -13.04 4.31
CA LYS A 270 -2.29 -13.22 3.99
C LYS A 270 -2.51 -14.43 3.09
N ILE A 271 -1.55 -14.72 2.20
CA ILE A 271 -1.60 -15.84 1.24
C ILE A 271 -1.14 -17.15 1.89
N TYR A 272 -0.12 -17.08 2.74
CA TYR A 272 0.54 -18.23 3.35
C TYR A 272 0.40 -18.19 4.88
N PRO A 273 -0.62 -18.85 5.47
CA PRO A 273 -0.83 -18.87 6.94
C PRO A 273 0.27 -19.66 7.69
N ASN A 274 1.18 -20.28 6.94
CA ASN A 274 2.36 -20.97 7.43
C ASN A 274 3.65 -20.14 7.34
N LEU A 275 3.55 -18.85 6.96
CA LEU A 275 4.63 -17.87 6.96
C LEU A 275 4.47 -16.90 8.14
N TYR A 276 5.50 -16.84 8.99
CA TYR A 276 5.56 -16.00 10.18
C TYR A 276 6.70 -15.00 10.02
N VAL A 277 6.39 -13.71 10.14
CA VAL A 277 7.38 -12.64 10.19
C VAL A 277 7.47 -12.16 11.63
N ILE A 278 8.67 -12.11 12.21
CA ILE A 278 8.81 -11.62 13.58
C ILE A 278 8.34 -10.16 13.66
N GLN A 279 7.78 -9.76 14.80
CA GLN A 279 7.28 -8.40 14.97
C GLN A 279 8.39 -7.36 14.76
N SER A 280 8.30 -6.56 13.71
CA SER A 280 9.31 -5.54 13.39
C SER A 280 9.29 -4.41 14.42
N THR A 281 10.34 -4.33 15.23
CA THR A 281 10.60 -3.24 16.18
C THR A 281 11.66 -2.29 15.64
N PHE A 282 11.78 -1.07 16.19
CA PHE A 282 12.89 -0.16 15.83
C PHE A 282 14.26 -0.79 16.09
N GLN A 283 14.40 -1.64 17.11
CA GLN A 283 15.64 -2.38 17.38
C GLN A 283 15.94 -3.39 16.26
N ILE A 284 14.94 -4.18 15.83
CA ILE A 284 15.09 -5.12 14.72
C ILE A 284 15.45 -4.35 13.45
N ARG A 285 14.68 -3.30 13.11
CA ARG A 285 14.94 -2.45 11.94
C ARG A 285 16.35 -1.83 11.96
N GLY A 286 16.81 -1.33 13.11
CA GLY A 286 18.17 -0.80 13.26
C GLY A 286 19.25 -1.85 13.04
N MET A 287 19.04 -3.09 13.52
CA MET A 287 19.95 -4.21 13.21
C MET A 287 19.92 -4.58 11.73
N HIS A 288 18.76 -4.58 11.09
CA HIS A 288 18.62 -4.74 9.63
C HIS A 288 19.35 -3.63 8.85
N THR A 289 19.27 -2.37 9.29
CA THR A 289 20.04 -1.27 8.69
C THR A 289 21.55 -1.52 8.81
N LEU A 290 22.05 -1.90 9.99
CA LEU A 290 23.47 -2.14 10.21
C LEU A 290 24.01 -3.33 9.40
N ILE A 291 23.29 -4.45 9.31
CA ILE A 291 23.74 -5.59 8.48
C ILE A 291 23.59 -5.33 6.96
N ARG A 292 22.88 -4.27 6.55
CA ARG A 292 22.70 -3.87 5.13
C ARG A 292 23.60 -2.71 4.72
N ASP A 293 24.14 -1.94 5.65
CA ASP A 293 25.04 -0.82 5.37
C ASP A 293 26.44 -1.29 4.94
N ALA A 294 26.86 -0.86 3.76
CA ALA A 294 28.17 -1.19 3.18
C ALA A 294 29.36 -0.61 3.98
N LEU A 295 29.14 0.36 4.86
CA LEU A 295 30.15 0.95 5.74
C LEU A 295 30.28 0.22 7.09
N THR A 296 29.38 -0.72 7.41
CA THR A 296 29.39 -1.43 8.69
C THR A 296 30.62 -2.33 8.81
N THR A 297 31.30 -2.27 9.96
CA THR A 297 32.51 -3.07 10.19
C THR A 297 32.17 -4.56 10.24
N LYS A 298 33.12 -5.42 9.86
CA LYS A 298 32.94 -6.88 9.92
C LYS A 298 32.59 -7.37 11.34
N HIS A 299 33.10 -6.71 12.38
CA HIS A 299 32.79 -7.03 13.77
C HIS A 299 31.31 -6.74 14.08
N ASP A 300 30.85 -5.54 13.73
CA ASP A 300 29.49 -5.09 14.02
C ASP A 300 28.47 -5.86 13.17
N PHE A 301 28.77 -6.14 11.91
CA PHE A 301 27.97 -7.02 11.06
C PHE A 301 27.72 -8.37 11.74
N VAL A 302 28.78 -9.04 12.23
CA VAL A 302 28.66 -10.35 12.91
C VAL A 302 27.88 -10.21 14.22
N PHE A 303 28.12 -9.16 15.00
CA PHE A 303 27.43 -8.92 16.27
C PHE A 303 25.92 -8.69 16.07
N TYR A 304 25.53 -7.81 15.17
CA TYR A 304 24.12 -7.50 14.92
C TYR A 304 23.40 -8.62 14.15
N ALA A 305 24.09 -9.35 13.26
CA ALA A 305 23.55 -10.56 12.65
C ALA A 305 23.28 -11.65 13.70
N ASP A 306 24.22 -11.99 14.59
CA ASP A 306 23.99 -13.02 15.63
C ASP A 306 22.84 -12.63 16.57
N ARG A 307 22.72 -11.35 16.94
CA ARG A 307 21.57 -10.84 17.72
C ARG A 307 20.24 -11.02 17.00
N LEU A 308 20.18 -10.72 15.70
CA LEU A 308 18.98 -10.88 14.90
C LEU A 308 18.62 -12.37 14.70
N ILE A 309 19.62 -13.24 14.47
CA ILE A 309 19.44 -14.70 14.38
C ILE A 309 18.83 -15.24 15.66
N ARG A 310 19.30 -14.80 16.85
CA ARG A 310 18.71 -15.22 18.14
C ARG A 310 17.21 -14.89 18.21
N LEU A 311 16.79 -13.70 17.77
CA LEU A 311 15.36 -13.33 17.76
C LEU A 311 14.53 -14.23 16.84
N VAL A 312 15.04 -14.56 15.65
CA VAL A 312 14.39 -15.52 14.73
C VAL A 312 14.32 -16.92 15.35
N VAL A 313 15.40 -17.38 16.00
CA VAL A 313 15.45 -18.69 16.68
C VAL A 313 14.43 -18.76 17.81
N GLU A 314 14.40 -17.77 18.72
CA GLU A 314 13.45 -17.74 19.84
C GLU A 314 11.99 -17.72 19.33
N HIS A 315 11.69 -16.94 18.29
CA HIS A 315 10.37 -16.94 17.67
C HIS A 315 10.03 -18.31 17.03
N GLY A 316 11.01 -18.94 16.37
CA GLY A 316 10.89 -20.29 15.82
C GLY A 316 10.60 -21.36 16.88
N LEU A 317 11.22 -21.27 18.05
CA LEU A 317 10.97 -22.16 19.18
C LEU A 317 9.54 -22.00 19.73
N GLY A 318 8.98 -20.80 19.66
CA GLY A 318 7.57 -20.51 20.01
C GLY A 318 6.53 -21.24 19.15
N HIS A 319 6.91 -21.82 18.00
CA HIS A 319 6.02 -22.59 17.14
C HIS A 319 6.09 -24.12 17.34
N LEU A 320 6.90 -24.59 18.29
CA LEU A 320 6.95 -26.01 18.69
C LEU A 320 5.69 -26.42 19.48
N PRO A 321 5.32 -27.71 19.50
CA PRO A 321 4.23 -28.17 20.35
C PRO A 321 4.61 -28.09 21.83
N PHE A 322 3.70 -27.56 22.64
CA PHE A 322 3.82 -27.48 24.11
C PHE A 322 2.79 -28.40 24.77
N THR A 323 3.15 -29.02 25.89
CA THR A 323 2.22 -29.79 26.74
C THR A 323 2.05 -29.09 28.07
N GLU A 324 0.81 -28.91 28.54
CA GLU A 324 0.55 -28.36 29.88
C GLU A 324 1.30 -29.18 30.94
N LYS A 325 1.91 -28.47 31.90
CA LYS A 325 2.66 -29.07 32.99
C LYS A 325 2.46 -28.26 34.25
N GLN A 326 1.96 -28.92 35.27
CA GLN A 326 1.82 -28.35 36.61
C GLN A 326 3.08 -28.64 37.43
N VAL A 327 3.60 -27.61 38.09
CA VAL A 327 4.75 -27.72 39.01
C VAL A 327 4.42 -27.06 40.34
N ILE A 328 4.99 -27.58 41.42
CA ILE A 328 4.83 -27.03 42.77
C ILE A 328 5.90 -25.94 42.96
N THR A 329 5.49 -24.69 43.13
CA THR A 329 6.42 -23.57 43.35
C THR A 329 6.80 -23.44 44.83
N PRO A 330 8.01 -22.92 45.15
CA PRO A 330 8.44 -22.72 46.53
C PRO A 330 7.73 -21.59 47.29
N THR A 331 6.89 -20.79 46.63
CA THR A 331 6.36 -19.51 47.14
C THR A 331 5.09 -19.61 48.00
N GLY A 332 4.67 -20.83 48.38
CA GLY A 332 3.57 -21.05 49.32
C GLY A 332 4.00 -20.76 50.78
N GLY A 333 3.30 -19.85 51.47
CA GLY A 333 3.71 -19.31 52.76
C GLY A 333 3.70 -20.29 53.95
N LYS A 334 4.69 -20.11 54.84
CA LYS A 334 4.95 -20.77 56.14
C LYS A 334 5.18 -22.29 56.12
N ILE A 335 6.45 -22.63 56.33
CA ILE A 335 6.95 -23.96 56.70
C ILE A 335 6.34 -24.37 58.05
N SER A 336 5.55 -25.45 58.06
CA SER A 336 5.32 -26.25 59.26
C SER A 336 5.71 -27.70 58.98
N CYS A 337 6.51 -28.28 59.88
CA CYS A 337 7.10 -29.59 59.69
C CYS A 337 6.05 -30.69 59.96
N THR A 338 5.54 -31.34 58.91
CA THR A 338 4.80 -32.60 59.01
C THR A 338 5.39 -33.66 58.08
N PRO A 339 5.40 -34.96 58.43
CA PRO A 339 6.24 -35.96 57.75
C PRO A 339 5.80 -36.38 56.33
N THR A 340 4.72 -35.82 55.79
CA THR A 340 4.06 -36.31 54.57
C THR A 340 3.68 -35.20 53.58
N GLY A 341 4.51 -35.02 52.56
CA GLY A 341 4.17 -34.33 51.30
C GLY A 341 4.63 -32.87 51.19
N LEU A 342 5.23 -32.52 50.04
CA LEU A 342 5.49 -31.13 49.67
C LEU A 342 4.16 -30.38 49.49
N ARG A 343 3.96 -29.30 50.25
CA ARG A 343 2.93 -28.28 49.96
C ARG A 343 3.60 -27.02 49.43
N GLY A 344 3.22 -26.62 48.22
CA GLY A 344 3.58 -25.36 47.58
C GLY A 344 2.49 -24.99 46.58
N GLN A 345 2.55 -23.78 46.01
CA GLN A 345 1.49 -23.33 45.11
C GLN A 345 1.64 -24.00 43.74
N VAL A 346 0.55 -24.53 43.19
CA VAL A 346 0.58 -25.15 41.86
C VAL A 346 0.64 -24.05 40.81
N TYR A 347 1.72 -24.05 40.01
CA TYR A 347 1.85 -23.24 38.80
C TYR A 347 1.59 -24.11 37.58
N THR A 348 0.56 -23.74 36.81
CA THR A 348 0.25 -24.35 35.53
C THR A 348 1.05 -23.65 34.43
N GLY A 349 2.10 -24.32 33.95
CA GLY A 349 2.91 -23.88 32.84
C GLY A 349 2.91 -24.90 31.70
N VAL A 350 4.01 -24.96 30.95
CA VAL A 350 4.20 -25.92 29.86
C VAL A 350 5.57 -26.62 29.93
N ASP A 351 5.65 -27.85 29.46
CA ASP A 351 6.92 -28.54 29.19
C ASP A 351 7.41 -28.19 27.77
N PHE A 352 8.70 -27.96 27.60
CA PHE A 352 9.30 -27.73 26.29
C PHE A 352 9.30 -29.00 25.43
N CYS A 353 9.10 -28.82 24.12
CA CYS A 353 9.24 -29.88 23.13
C CYS A 353 10.63 -30.56 23.23
N LYS A 354 10.63 -31.89 23.34
CA LYS A 354 11.85 -32.70 23.44
C LYS A 354 12.29 -33.17 22.05
N ARG A 355 13.54 -33.65 21.95
CA ARG A 355 14.13 -34.21 20.71
C ARG A 355 14.26 -33.19 19.55
N LEU A 356 14.68 -31.96 19.83
CA LEU A 356 14.99 -30.97 18.77
C LEU A 356 16.26 -31.35 17.97
N CYS A 357 16.32 -30.91 16.71
CA CYS A 357 17.51 -30.94 15.86
C CYS A 357 17.62 -29.62 15.09
N GLY A 358 18.78 -28.95 15.15
CA GLY A 358 19.13 -27.97 14.12
C GLY A 358 19.62 -28.70 12.88
N VAL A 359 19.30 -28.22 11.68
CA VAL A 359 19.90 -28.70 10.44
C VAL A 359 20.37 -27.49 9.64
N SER A 360 21.68 -27.31 9.51
CA SER A 360 22.27 -26.22 8.74
C SER A 360 22.46 -26.60 7.28
N VAL A 361 22.03 -25.72 6.37
CA VAL A 361 22.47 -25.74 4.97
C VAL A 361 23.90 -25.17 4.94
N ILE A 362 24.87 -26.00 4.55
CA ILE A 362 26.31 -25.67 4.60
C ILE A 362 26.62 -24.43 3.75
N ARG A 363 27.57 -23.61 4.22
CA ARG A 363 27.86 -22.21 3.85
C ARG A 363 27.07 -21.20 4.69
N SER A 364 25.84 -20.86 4.31
CA SER A 364 25.09 -19.76 4.92
C SER A 364 24.45 -20.16 6.27
N GLY A 365 23.81 -21.33 6.35
CA GLY A 365 23.09 -21.81 7.54
C GLY A 365 23.96 -22.08 8.76
N GLU A 366 25.26 -22.30 8.57
CA GLU A 366 26.21 -22.54 9.66
C GLU A 366 26.42 -21.31 10.56
N SER A 367 26.22 -20.10 10.00
CA SER A 367 26.23 -18.84 10.77
C SER A 367 25.18 -18.82 11.89
N MET A 368 24.09 -19.58 11.74
CA MET A 368 22.98 -19.62 12.70
C MET A 368 23.18 -20.65 13.82
N GLU A 369 24.18 -21.55 13.72
CA GLU A 369 24.37 -22.62 14.71
C GLU A 369 24.73 -22.09 16.11
N ASN A 370 25.49 -20.99 16.20
CA ASN A 370 25.94 -20.44 17.47
C ASN A 370 24.76 -19.87 18.28
N ALA A 371 23.96 -19.01 17.67
CA ALA A 371 22.70 -18.53 18.22
C ALA A 371 21.77 -19.69 18.62
N LEU A 372 21.60 -20.69 17.76
CA LEU A 372 20.74 -21.84 18.07
C LEU A 372 21.23 -22.64 19.29
N ARG A 373 22.54 -22.86 19.44
CA ARG A 373 23.11 -23.54 20.62
C ARG A 373 23.02 -22.70 21.90
N ALA A 374 23.00 -21.36 21.78
CA ALA A 374 22.78 -20.47 22.91
C ALA A 374 21.35 -20.56 23.45
N CYS A 375 20.35 -20.62 22.55
CA CYS A 375 18.94 -20.79 22.91
C CYS A 375 18.63 -22.24 23.37
N CYS A 376 19.18 -23.24 22.67
CA CYS A 376 18.89 -24.67 22.90
C CYS A 376 20.13 -25.45 23.37
N LYS A 377 20.35 -25.51 24.69
CA LYS A 377 21.42 -26.34 25.29
C LYS A 377 21.29 -27.82 24.87
N GLY A 378 22.36 -28.38 24.33
CA GLY A 378 22.45 -29.81 23.98
C GLY A 378 21.72 -30.21 22.69
N ILE A 379 21.28 -29.26 21.87
CA ILE A 379 20.64 -29.57 20.58
C ILE A 379 21.60 -30.32 19.63
N LYS A 380 21.10 -31.38 18.98
CA LYS A 380 21.84 -32.05 17.90
C LYS A 380 21.86 -31.15 16.67
N ILE A 381 22.99 -31.09 15.97
CA ILE A 381 23.10 -30.42 14.67
C ILE A 381 23.34 -31.47 13.58
N GLY A 382 22.46 -31.49 12.59
CA GLY A 382 22.70 -32.13 11.30
C GLY A 382 23.18 -31.12 10.26
N LYS A 383 23.79 -31.59 9.18
CA LYS A 383 24.25 -30.73 8.06
C LYS A 383 23.82 -31.28 6.71
N ILE A 384 23.47 -30.38 5.78
CA ILE A 384 23.15 -30.70 4.39
C ILE A 384 23.98 -29.77 3.48
N LEU A 385 24.72 -30.33 2.52
CA LEU A 385 25.39 -29.56 1.47
C LEU A 385 24.61 -29.69 0.17
N ILE A 386 24.13 -28.55 -0.32
CA ILE A 386 23.57 -28.41 -1.66
C ILE A 386 24.56 -27.60 -2.48
N HIS A 387 24.97 -28.15 -3.61
CA HIS A 387 25.84 -27.49 -4.58
C HIS A 387 25.01 -26.94 -5.74
N ARG A 388 25.54 -25.93 -6.43
CA ARG A 388 24.80 -25.16 -7.44
C ARG A 388 25.71 -24.96 -8.64
N GLU A 389 25.66 -25.89 -9.59
CA GLU A 389 26.32 -25.79 -10.90
C GLU A 389 25.28 -25.42 -11.97
N GLY A 390 25.35 -24.17 -12.47
CA GLY A 390 24.49 -23.67 -13.54
C GLY A 390 22.97 -23.73 -13.26
N ASP A 391 22.20 -23.62 -14.34
CA ASP A 391 20.72 -23.59 -14.32
C ASP A 391 20.07 -24.98 -14.46
N ASN A 392 20.82 -26.04 -14.77
CA ASN A 392 20.26 -27.35 -15.16
C ASN A 392 20.05 -28.36 -14.02
N GLY A 393 20.39 -28.02 -12.78
CA GLY A 393 19.91 -28.70 -11.57
C GLY A 393 20.65 -29.97 -11.11
N GLN A 394 20.60 -30.19 -9.78
CA GLN A 394 21.31 -31.23 -9.02
C GLN A 394 22.84 -31.00 -8.93
N GLN A 395 23.54 -31.35 -7.85
CA GLN A 395 23.30 -32.41 -6.87
C GLN A 395 23.30 -31.96 -5.40
N LEU A 396 22.62 -32.76 -4.57
CA LEU A 396 22.81 -32.76 -3.12
C LEU A 396 24.09 -33.57 -2.82
N ILE A 397 25.18 -32.90 -2.47
CA ILE A 397 26.52 -33.50 -2.42
C ILE A 397 26.77 -34.25 -1.11
N TYR A 398 26.19 -33.79 0.01
CA TYR A 398 26.50 -34.36 1.32
C TYR A 398 25.35 -34.20 2.30
N GLU A 399 25.14 -35.21 3.13
CA GLU A 399 24.28 -35.14 4.31
C GLU A 399 24.98 -35.77 5.53
N LYS A 400 24.80 -35.16 6.69
CA LYS A 400 25.17 -35.74 7.99
C LYS A 400 24.06 -35.43 8.98
N LEU A 401 23.07 -36.31 9.01
CA LEU A 401 21.90 -36.20 9.89
C LEU A 401 21.99 -37.21 11.05
N PRO A 402 21.40 -36.93 12.22
CA PRO A 402 21.27 -37.93 13.28
C PRO A 402 20.53 -39.19 12.79
N LYS A 403 20.92 -40.37 13.29
CA LYS A 403 20.24 -41.64 12.94
C LYS A 403 18.75 -41.66 13.33
N ASP A 404 18.41 -40.88 14.34
CA ASP A 404 17.07 -40.71 14.93
C ASP A 404 16.35 -39.45 14.41
N ILE A 405 16.64 -38.99 13.18
CA ILE A 405 16.10 -37.72 12.64
C ILE A 405 14.58 -37.76 12.35
N SER A 406 14.02 -38.92 11.97
CA SER A 406 12.57 -39.10 11.73
C SER A 406 11.71 -38.71 12.93
N ASP A 407 12.23 -38.93 14.14
CA ASP A 407 11.52 -38.80 15.40
C ASP A 407 11.76 -37.43 16.08
N ARG A 408 12.19 -36.44 15.30
CA ARG A 408 12.65 -35.13 15.79
C ARG A 408 11.87 -33.98 15.15
N HIS A 409 11.78 -32.89 15.90
CA HIS A 409 11.44 -31.58 15.33
C HIS A 409 12.71 -30.93 14.81
N VAL A 410 12.65 -30.45 13.56
CA VAL A 410 13.80 -29.94 12.80
C VAL A 410 13.68 -28.45 12.60
N LEU A 411 14.66 -27.71 13.11
CA LEU A 411 14.90 -26.31 12.81
C LEU A 411 15.88 -26.26 11.64
N LEU A 412 15.36 -26.09 10.42
CA LEU A 412 16.18 -25.93 9.22
C LEU A 412 16.72 -24.50 9.18
N LEU A 413 18.02 -24.33 8.98
CA LEU A 413 18.72 -23.04 9.08
C LEU A 413 19.32 -22.64 7.73
N ASP A 414 18.87 -21.49 7.21
CA ASP A 414 19.53 -20.77 6.12
C ASP A 414 19.15 -19.27 6.24
N PRO A 415 20.08 -18.34 6.50
CA PRO A 415 19.73 -16.94 6.77
C PRO A 415 19.05 -16.23 5.59
N ILE A 416 19.15 -16.73 4.35
CA ILE A 416 18.53 -16.11 3.17
C ILE A 416 17.66 -17.12 2.42
N LEU A 417 16.34 -16.92 2.45
CA LEU A 417 15.42 -17.62 1.55
C LEU A 417 15.35 -16.85 0.22
N GLY A 418 16.28 -17.18 -0.69
CA GLY A 418 16.36 -16.63 -2.05
C GLY A 418 15.29 -17.20 -3.00
N THR A 419 15.68 -17.94 -4.05
CA THR A 419 14.73 -18.53 -5.02
C THR A 419 13.93 -19.72 -4.49
N GLY A 420 14.23 -20.21 -3.28
CA GLY A 420 13.62 -21.41 -2.70
C GLY A 420 14.24 -22.74 -3.17
N ASN A 421 15.02 -22.79 -4.25
CA ASN A 421 15.55 -24.05 -4.81
C ASN A 421 16.33 -24.90 -3.79
N SER A 422 17.29 -24.30 -3.07
CA SER A 422 18.07 -25.00 -2.04
C SER A 422 17.19 -25.43 -0.86
N ALA A 423 16.28 -24.57 -0.43
CA ALA A 423 15.32 -24.90 0.64
C ALA A 423 14.45 -26.10 0.26
N VAL A 424 13.90 -26.11 -0.96
CA VAL A 424 13.07 -27.23 -1.47
C VAL A 424 13.85 -28.54 -1.47
N GLN A 425 15.13 -28.55 -1.88
CA GLN A 425 15.95 -29.76 -1.85
C GLN A 425 16.23 -30.23 -0.42
N ALA A 426 16.58 -29.32 0.51
CA ALA A 426 16.82 -29.66 1.91
C ALA A 426 15.57 -30.22 2.60
N ILE A 427 14.42 -29.58 2.39
CA ILE A 427 13.11 -30.03 2.92
C ILE A 427 12.72 -31.38 2.32
N SER A 428 12.87 -31.55 1.00
CA SER A 428 12.59 -32.83 0.32
C SER A 428 13.46 -33.96 0.86
N LEU A 429 14.73 -33.71 1.18
CA LEU A 429 15.61 -34.69 1.78
C LEU A 429 15.15 -35.08 3.20
N LEU A 430 14.82 -34.10 4.04
CA LEU A 430 14.32 -34.36 5.40
C LEU A 430 13.04 -35.21 5.38
N ILE A 431 12.09 -34.88 4.49
CA ILE A 431 10.87 -35.67 4.29
C ILE A 431 11.22 -37.09 3.79
N LYS A 432 12.15 -37.23 2.84
CA LYS A 432 12.65 -38.54 2.36
C LYS A 432 13.33 -39.37 3.48
N LYS A 433 13.88 -38.72 4.51
CA LYS A 433 14.42 -39.36 5.72
C LYS A 433 13.38 -39.64 6.81
N GLY A 434 12.09 -39.44 6.50
CA GLY A 434 10.98 -39.74 7.40
C GLY A 434 10.64 -38.63 8.40
N VAL A 435 11.18 -37.42 8.26
CA VAL A 435 10.75 -36.27 9.07
C VAL A 435 9.37 -35.81 8.60
N PRO A 436 8.35 -35.74 9.47
CA PRO A 436 7.05 -35.19 9.10
C PRO A 436 7.15 -33.73 8.69
N GLU A 437 6.44 -33.33 7.64
CA GLU A 437 6.43 -31.96 7.12
C GLU A 437 6.07 -30.91 8.19
N THR A 438 5.11 -31.23 9.05
CA THR A 438 4.67 -30.42 10.21
C THR A 438 5.73 -30.25 11.30
N ASN A 439 6.75 -31.11 11.31
CA ASN A 439 7.84 -31.10 12.29
C ASN A 439 9.04 -30.29 11.81
N ILE A 440 9.00 -29.74 10.60
CA ILE A 440 10.04 -28.87 10.04
C ILE A 440 9.61 -27.41 10.19
N ILE A 441 10.48 -26.62 10.83
CA ILE A 441 10.37 -25.16 10.90
C ILE A 441 11.61 -24.61 10.20
N PHE A 442 11.42 -23.78 9.19
CA PHE A 442 12.49 -23.16 8.42
C PHE A 442 12.75 -21.74 8.91
N LEU A 443 13.98 -21.48 9.36
CA LEU A 443 14.39 -20.21 9.96
C LEU A 443 15.27 -19.42 9.00
N ASN A 444 14.87 -18.17 8.72
CA ASN A 444 15.57 -17.24 7.83
C ASN A 444 15.76 -15.88 8.51
N LEU A 445 16.76 -15.09 8.11
CA LEU A 445 16.81 -13.66 8.45
C LEU A 445 15.99 -12.85 7.44
N ILE A 446 16.20 -13.11 6.15
CA ILE A 446 15.55 -12.37 5.06
C ILE A 446 14.96 -13.38 4.08
N SER A 447 13.72 -13.17 3.69
CA SER A 447 13.02 -14.02 2.71
C SER A 447 12.57 -13.21 1.50
N ALA A 448 12.87 -13.68 0.30
CA ALA A 448 12.34 -13.10 -0.93
C ALA A 448 10.97 -13.71 -1.27
N PRO A 449 10.04 -12.94 -1.88
CA PRO A 449 8.70 -13.42 -2.24
C PRO A 449 8.70 -14.69 -3.10
N GLN A 450 9.65 -14.78 -4.03
CA GLN A 450 9.82 -15.93 -4.92
C GLN A 450 10.10 -17.21 -4.12
N GLY A 451 11.02 -17.16 -3.15
CA GLY A 451 11.37 -18.31 -2.32
C GLY A 451 10.26 -18.73 -1.37
N VAL A 452 9.58 -17.76 -0.74
CA VAL A 452 8.37 -18.00 0.08
C VAL A 452 7.32 -18.72 -0.74
N HIS A 453 6.99 -18.21 -1.93
CA HIS A 453 5.98 -18.76 -2.82
C HIS A 453 6.29 -20.20 -3.24
N VAL A 454 7.55 -20.47 -3.62
CA VAL A 454 8.04 -21.80 -4.01
C VAL A 454 7.97 -22.80 -2.85
N VAL A 455 8.44 -22.42 -1.66
CA VAL A 455 8.46 -23.31 -0.49
C VAL A 455 7.05 -23.56 0.04
N CYS A 456 6.25 -22.52 0.29
CA CYS A 456 4.91 -22.67 0.86
C CYS A 456 3.92 -23.38 -0.07
N LYS A 457 4.00 -23.20 -1.41
CA LYS A 457 3.19 -24.00 -2.35
C LYS A 457 3.60 -25.47 -2.38
N ARG A 458 4.88 -25.78 -2.23
CA ARG A 458 5.39 -27.16 -2.31
C ARG A 458 5.20 -27.92 -1.00
N PHE A 459 5.24 -27.23 0.13
CA PHE A 459 5.14 -27.77 1.48
C PHE A 459 4.16 -26.93 2.32
N PRO A 460 2.83 -27.08 2.13
CA PRO A 460 1.83 -26.25 2.80
C PRO A 460 1.78 -26.41 4.33
N ARG A 461 2.42 -27.43 4.90
CA ARG A 461 2.45 -27.69 6.36
C ARG A 461 3.79 -27.38 7.02
N ILE A 462 4.82 -26.99 6.26
CA ILE A 462 6.06 -26.45 6.85
C ILE A 462 5.77 -25.08 7.47
N LYS A 463 6.44 -24.70 8.55
CA LYS A 463 6.41 -23.32 9.06
C LYS A 463 7.65 -22.57 8.59
N ILE A 464 7.50 -21.39 7.99
CA ILE A 464 8.62 -20.48 7.69
C ILE A 464 8.60 -19.35 8.71
N VAL A 465 9.74 -19.06 9.32
CA VAL A 465 9.92 -17.93 10.26
C VAL A 465 11.05 -17.04 9.75
N THR A 466 10.76 -15.77 9.52
CA THR A 466 11.73 -14.80 8.97
C THR A 466 11.71 -13.47 9.72
N SER A 467 12.82 -12.73 9.74
CA SER A 467 12.82 -11.38 10.34
C SER A 467 12.36 -10.28 9.40
N GLU A 468 12.49 -10.46 8.09
CA GLU A 468 12.07 -9.48 7.08
C GLU A 468 11.73 -10.16 5.75
N ILE A 469 10.74 -9.62 5.03
CA ILE A 469 10.41 -10.04 3.67
C ILE A 469 10.83 -8.92 2.71
N GLU A 470 11.62 -9.28 1.71
CA GLU A 470 12.10 -8.33 0.70
C GLU A 470 11.08 -8.07 -0.42
N ILE A 471 11.31 -7.04 -1.24
CA ILE A 471 10.60 -6.79 -2.49
C ILE A 471 10.87 -7.88 -3.56
N GLY A 472 12.10 -8.40 -3.67
CA GLY A 472 12.44 -9.37 -4.72
C GLY A 472 13.90 -9.85 -4.76
N LEU A 473 14.30 -10.42 -5.90
CA LEU A 473 15.66 -10.89 -6.20
C LEU A 473 16.19 -10.25 -7.49
N ASN A 474 17.48 -9.91 -7.51
CA ASN A 474 18.19 -9.41 -8.68
C ASN A 474 18.71 -10.55 -9.56
N GLU A 475 19.38 -10.19 -10.65
CA GLU A 475 19.92 -11.14 -11.64
C GLU A 475 20.99 -12.09 -11.07
N ASP A 476 21.69 -11.69 -9.99
CA ASP A 476 22.63 -12.55 -9.24
C ASP A 476 21.93 -13.44 -8.19
N PHE A 477 20.60 -13.48 -8.19
CA PHE A 477 19.75 -14.08 -7.15
C PHE A 477 19.96 -13.49 -5.73
N ARG A 478 20.38 -12.23 -5.64
CA ARG A 478 20.51 -11.48 -4.38
C ARG A 478 19.25 -10.68 -4.10
N VAL A 479 18.91 -10.58 -2.82
CA VAL A 479 17.81 -9.81 -2.22
C VAL A 479 17.85 -8.33 -2.68
N ILE A 480 16.77 -7.80 -3.29
CA ILE A 480 16.65 -6.38 -3.72
C ILE A 480 15.88 -5.54 -2.69
N PRO A 481 16.55 -4.73 -1.87
CA PRO A 481 15.94 -3.57 -1.25
C PRO A 481 15.83 -2.39 -2.23
N ASP A 482 14.69 -1.70 -2.17
CA ASP A 482 14.45 -0.31 -2.57
C ASP A 482 14.68 0.17 -4.03
N GLU A 483 15.25 -0.61 -4.96
CA GLU A 483 15.61 -0.09 -6.31
C GLU A 483 14.43 0.50 -7.09
N LEU A 484 13.28 -0.19 -7.17
CA LEU A 484 12.09 0.31 -7.86
C LEU A 484 11.60 1.64 -7.27
N ILE A 485 11.53 1.71 -5.94
CA ILE A 485 11.06 2.90 -5.21
C ILE A 485 12.04 4.06 -5.39
N LYS A 486 13.34 3.78 -5.33
CA LYS A 486 14.42 4.77 -5.56
C LYS A 486 14.36 5.33 -6.97
N ASN A 487 14.24 4.47 -7.98
CA ASN A 487 14.20 4.88 -9.39
C ASN A 487 12.91 5.66 -9.69
N ALA A 488 11.74 5.22 -9.20
CA ALA A 488 10.48 5.93 -9.39
C ALA A 488 10.50 7.33 -8.72
N LYS A 489 11.03 7.43 -7.50
CA LYS A 489 11.25 8.73 -6.81
C LYS A 489 12.26 9.62 -7.54
N TYR A 490 13.34 9.06 -8.08
CA TYR A 490 14.31 9.83 -8.88
C TYR A 490 13.68 10.39 -10.15
N ILE A 491 12.87 9.58 -10.85
CA ILE A 491 12.14 10.03 -12.04
C ILE A 491 11.15 11.15 -11.66
N ALA A 492 10.51 11.06 -10.49
CA ALA A 492 9.62 12.06 -9.92
C ALA A 492 10.33 13.25 -9.20
N THR A 493 11.61 13.53 -9.48
CA THR A 493 12.33 14.67 -8.88
C THR A 493 11.73 16.01 -9.33
N PRO A 494 11.32 16.92 -8.43
CA PRO A 494 10.88 18.27 -8.80
C PRO A 494 11.94 19.04 -9.60
N GLY A 495 11.53 19.78 -10.64
CA GLY A 495 12.46 20.40 -11.58
C GLY A 495 12.94 19.48 -12.70
N LYS A 496 12.53 18.20 -12.73
CA LYS A 496 12.85 17.25 -13.80
C LYS A 496 11.61 16.56 -14.36
N GLY A 497 11.71 16.07 -15.60
CA GLY A 497 10.70 15.21 -16.22
C GLY A 497 11.29 14.25 -17.26
N ILE A 498 10.42 13.66 -18.08
CA ILE A 498 10.78 12.58 -19.01
C ILE A 498 10.68 13.06 -20.46
N LEU A 499 11.73 12.80 -21.26
CA LEU A 499 11.66 12.86 -22.72
C LEU A 499 11.07 11.54 -23.25
N ALA A 500 9.95 11.60 -23.96
CA ALA A 500 9.39 10.44 -24.65
C ALA A 500 9.93 10.41 -26.09
N ALA A 501 11.01 9.66 -26.32
CA ALA A 501 11.66 9.43 -27.62
C ALA A 501 11.38 7.99 -28.14
N ASP A 502 10.28 7.40 -27.68
CA ASP A 502 9.84 6.03 -27.95
C ASP A 502 8.96 5.87 -29.20
N GLU A 503 9.06 6.81 -30.14
CA GLU A 503 8.39 6.70 -31.42
C GLU A 503 8.88 5.45 -32.18
N SER A 504 7.94 4.57 -32.56
CA SER A 504 8.27 3.40 -33.39
C SER A 504 8.75 3.84 -34.78
N THR A 505 9.37 2.93 -35.53
CA THR A 505 9.81 3.18 -36.91
C THR A 505 8.70 3.77 -37.80
N GLY A 506 7.44 3.36 -37.63
CA GLY A 506 6.30 3.96 -38.34
C GLY A 506 5.89 5.34 -37.79
N THR A 507 5.89 5.51 -36.47
CA THR A 507 5.54 6.78 -35.80
C THR A 507 6.55 7.88 -36.12
N ILE A 508 7.85 7.57 -36.08
CA ILE A 508 8.93 8.53 -36.35
C ILE A 508 9.04 8.84 -37.84
N GLY A 509 8.70 7.89 -38.72
CA GLY A 509 8.59 8.13 -40.16
C GLY A 509 7.65 9.27 -40.49
N LYS A 510 6.44 9.29 -39.90
CA LYS A 510 5.48 10.41 -40.05
C LYS A 510 6.08 11.76 -39.63
N ARG A 511 6.93 11.78 -38.60
CA ARG A 511 7.62 13.01 -38.14
C ARG A 511 8.74 13.42 -39.10
N LEU A 512 9.60 12.51 -39.54
CA LEU A 512 10.66 12.80 -40.49
C LEU A 512 10.10 13.29 -41.84
N SER A 513 9.01 12.68 -42.33
CA SER A 513 8.33 13.15 -43.54
C SER A 513 7.78 14.59 -43.41
N SER A 514 7.36 15.02 -42.22
CA SER A 514 6.89 16.41 -41.99
C SER A 514 7.95 17.49 -42.16
N ILE A 515 9.24 17.11 -42.18
CA ILE A 515 10.40 17.97 -42.45
C ILE A 515 11.15 17.55 -43.73
N ASN A 516 10.52 16.76 -44.60
CA ASN A 516 11.10 16.20 -45.84
C ASN A 516 12.38 15.37 -45.63
N VAL A 517 12.48 14.64 -44.51
CA VAL A 517 13.59 13.72 -44.21
C VAL A 517 13.14 12.27 -44.39
N GLU A 518 14.02 11.45 -44.99
CA GLU A 518 13.76 10.03 -45.24
C GLU A 518 13.86 9.19 -43.94
N ASN A 519 12.98 8.20 -43.79
CA ASN A 519 12.92 7.31 -42.62
C ASN A 519 13.91 6.13 -42.70
N ILE A 520 15.20 6.44 -42.78
CA ILE A 520 16.30 5.47 -42.68
C ILE A 520 16.89 5.45 -41.27
N GLU A 521 17.55 4.34 -40.90
CA GLU A 521 18.09 4.14 -39.55
C GLU A 521 19.06 5.24 -39.13
N SER A 522 19.98 5.64 -40.02
CA SER A 522 20.95 6.72 -39.76
C SER A 522 20.28 8.07 -39.46
N ASN A 523 19.13 8.38 -40.06
CA ASN A 523 18.37 9.60 -39.76
C ASN A 523 17.62 9.49 -38.43
N ARG A 524 17.15 8.29 -38.05
CA ARG A 524 16.60 8.05 -36.72
C ARG A 524 17.69 8.20 -35.66
N GLN A 525 18.81 7.51 -35.82
CA GLN A 525 20.01 7.63 -34.98
C GLN A 525 20.44 9.10 -34.83
N ALA A 526 20.60 9.85 -35.92
CA ALA A 526 21.03 11.24 -35.88
C ALA A 526 20.08 12.16 -35.09
N LEU A 527 18.76 11.94 -35.18
CA LEU A 527 17.78 12.67 -34.38
C LEU A 527 17.89 12.32 -32.88
N ARG A 528 18.13 11.04 -32.53
CA ARG A 528 18.33 10.61 -31.14
C ARG A 528 19.63 11.16 -30.57
N GLU A 529 20.71 11.08 -31.32
CA GLU A 529 22.01 11.64 -30.99
C GLU A 529 21.93 13.15 -30.75
N LEU A 530 21.25 13.90 -31.63
CA LEU A 530 20.99 15.34 -31.44
C LEU A 530 20.35 15.63 -30.08
N LEU A 531 19.29 14.91 -29.72
CA LEU A 531 18.57 15.09 -28.46
C LEU A 531 19.43 14.71 -27.24
N PHE A 532 20.14 13.59 -27.29
CA PHE A 532 20.88 13.06 -26.13
C PHE A 532 22.25 13.73 -25.93
N THR A 533 22.83 14.32 -26.97
CA THR A 533 24.07 15.12 -26.88
C THR A 533 23.82 16.62 -26.71
N SER A 534 22.56 17.05 -26.56
CA SER A 534 22.19 18.46 -26.38
C SER A 534 22.79 19.05 -25.10
N PRO A 535 23.71 20.03 -25.19
CA PRO A 535 24.39 20.59 -24.01
C PRO A 535 23.41 21.13 -22.98
N ASN A 536 23.62 20.79 -21.71
CA ASN A 536 22.80 21.17 -20.55
C ASN A 536 21.33 20.69 -20.55
N ALA A 537 20.79 20.15 -21.65
CA ALA A 537 19.38 19.76 -21.73
C ALA A 537 19.04 18.57 -20.83
N LEU A 538 19.95 17.60 -20.71
CA LEU A 538 19.78 16.40 -19.89
C LEU A 538 19.66 16.69 -18.39
N SER A 539 20.16 17.83 -17.90
CA SER A 539 20.04 18.22 -16.48
C SER A 539 18.59 18.40 -16.02
N TYR A 540 17.71 18.81 -16.94
CA TYR A 540 16.26 18.98 -16.75
C TYR A 540 15.46 17.69 -16.95
N LEU A 541 16.14 16.58 -17.30
CA LEU A 541 15.53 15.28 -17.49
C LEU A 541 15.91 14.35 -16.35
N SER A 542 14.95 13.53 -15.92
CA SER A 542 15.15 12.43 -14.98
C SER A 542 15.12 11.07 -15.68
N GLY A 543 14.48 10.98 -16.85
CA GLY A 543 14.54 9.81 -17.71
C GLY A 543 14.27 10.09 -19.19
N VAL A 544 14.62 9.12 -20.04
CA VAL A 544 14.23 9.10 -21.46
C VAL A 544 13.58 7.77 -21.79
N ILE A 545 12.38 7.81 -22.40
CA ILE A 545 11.76 6.61 -22.96
C ILE A 545 12.32 6.38 -24.36
N LEU A 546 12.87 5.20 -24.60
CA LEU A 546 13.45 4.76 -25.86
C LEU A 546 12.54 3.76 -26.56
N PHE A 547 12.66 3.69 -27.89
CA PHE A 547 12.20 2.55 -28.66
C PHE A 547 13.30 1.47 -28.67
N GLU A 548 12.93 0.21 -28.93
CA GLU A 548 13.85 -0.94 -28.87
C GLU A 548 15.07 -0.77 -29.77
N GLU A 549 14.90 -0.25 -30.99
CA GLU A 549 15.99 0.12 -31.90
C GLU A 549 16.99 1.08 -31.22
N THR A 550 16.49 2.13 -30.57
CA THR A 550 17.32 3.17 -29.95
C THR A 550 18.01 2.70 -28.66
N LEU A 551 17.45 1.72 -27.93
CA LEU A 551 18.08 1.15 -26.74
C LEU A 551 19.43 0.47 -27.06
N TYR A 552 19.58 -0.09 -28.26
CA TYR A 552 20.80 -0.76 -28.72
C TYR A 552 21.64 0.09 -29.70
N GLN A 553 21.16 1.28 -30.07
CA GLN A 553 21.91 2.22 -30.91
C GLN A 553 23.03 2.94 -30.17
N LYS A 554 23.94 3.48 -30.97
CA LYS A 554 25.13 4.22 -30.56
C LYS A 554 25.14 5.61 -31.18
N THR A 555 25.87 6.52 -30.58
CA THR A 555 26.30 7.79 -31.19
C THR A 555 27.24 7.53 -32.38
N SER A 556 27.52 8.59 -33.15
CA SER A 556 28.45 8.56 -34.29
C SER A 556 29.91 8.29 -33.92
N ASP A 557 30.32 8.54 -32.66
CA ASP A 557 31.62 8.15 -32.09
C ASP A 557 31.62 6.74 -31.45
N GLY A 558 30.50 6.00 -31.55
CA GLY A 558 30.41 4.58 -31.21
C GLY A 558 29.99 4.27 -29.76
N LYS A 559 29.61 5.28 -28.98
CA LYS A 559 29.16 5.14 -27.59
C LYS A 559 27.67 4.75 -27.52
N PRO A 560 27.27 3.73 -26.74
CA PRO A 560 25.85 3.41 -26.55
C PRO A 560 25.06 4.59 -26.01
N PHE A 561 23.87 4.87 -26.56
CA PHE A 561 23.03 5.96 -26.06
C PHE A 561 22.65 5.79 -24.58
N VAL A 562 22.56 4.55 -24.12
CA VAL A 562 22.30 4.21 -22.71
C VAL A 562 23.38 4.77 -21.78
N GLU A 563 24.66 4.68 -22.17
CA GLU A 563 25.79 5.22 -21.40
C GLU A 563 25.78 6.75 -21.40
N VAL A 564 25.48 7.37 -22.55
CA VAL A 564 25.33 8.85 -22.67
C VAL A 564 24.28 9.38 -21.69
N LEU A 565 23.15 8.69 -21.57
CA LEU A 565 22.09 9.06 -20.62
C LEU A 565 22.55 8.84 -19.16
N GLN A 566 23.13 7.68 -18.86
CA GLN A 566 23.56 7.32 -17.50
C GLN A 566 24.63 8.27 -16.94
N GLU A 567 25.64 8.66 -17.73
CA GLU A 567 26.67 9.63 -17.33
C GLU A 567 26.09 11.01 -17.00
N ASN A 568 25.01 11.39 -17.66
CA ASN A 568 24.29 12.64 -17.40
C ASN A 568 23.23 12.50 -16.29
N ASN A 569 23.23 11.38 -15.55
CA ASN A 569 22.26 11.02 -14.52
C ASN A 569 20.80 10.99 -15.04
N VAL A 570 20.60 10.57 -16.28
CA VAL A 570 19.26 10.39 -16.86
C VAL A 570 18.96 8.91 -16.98
N ILE A 571 17.87 8.46 -16.38
CA ILE A 571 17.53 7.04 -16.37
C ILE A 571 17.04 6.60 -17.76
N PRO A 572 17.59 5.54 -18.36
CA PRO A 572 17.04 4.96 -19.58
C PRO A 572 15.76 4.17 -19.27
N GLY A 573 14.75 4.33 -20.11
CA GLY A 573 13.52 3.53 -20.08
C GLY A 573 13.11 3.05 -21.45
N ILE A 574 12.20 2.09 -21.50
CA ILE A 574 11.87 1.34 -22.72
C ILE A 574 10.36 1.24 -22.94
N LYS A 575 9.88 1.52 -24.16
CA LYS A 575 8.51 1.16 -24.56
C LYS A 575 8.44 -0.35 -24.79
N VAL A 576 7.51 -1.02 -24.11
CA VAL A 576 7.39 -2.50 -24.18
C VAL A 576 6.05 -2.99 -24.73
N ASP A 577 5.06 -2.12 -24.93
CA ASP A 577 3.83 -2.45 -25.65
C ASP A 577 4.07 -2.70 -27.15
N LYS A 578 3.25 -3.56 -27.75
CA LYS A 578 3.24 -3.87 -29.19
C LYS A 578 2.05 -3.19 -29.89
N GLY A 579 1.65 -2.01 -29.43
CA GLY A 579 0.55 -1.22 -29.97
C GLY A 579 -0.85 -1.76 -29.61
N THR A 580 -1.86 -1.14 -30.20
CA THR A 580 -3.29 -1.37 -29.93
C THR A 580 -3.96 -2.25 -30.99
N VAL A 581 -4.90 -3.09 -30.56
CA VAL A 581 -5.83 -3.84 -31.42
C VAL A 581 -7.28 -3.48 -31.06
N GLU A 582 -8.18 -3.56 -32.02
CA GLU A 582 -9.59 -3.20 -31.83
C GLU A 582 -10.37 -4.30 -31.09
N LEU A 583 -11.23 -3.89 -30.16
CA LEU A 583 -12.07 -4.79 -29.36
C LEU A 583 -13.33 -5.17 -30.14
N ALA A 584 -13.49 -6.46 -30.46
CA ALA A 584 -14.67 -6.97 -31.14
C ALA A 584 -15.95 -6.67 -30.35
N GLY A 585 -17.02 -6.27 -31.06
CA GLY A 585 -18.28 -5.86 -30.43
C GLY A 585 -18.30 -4.43 -29.86
N THR A 586 -17.20 -3.69 -29.93
CA THR A 586 -17.15 -2.25 -29.60
C THR A 586 -17.23 -1.40 -30.86
N ASN A 587 -17.61 -0.13 -30.70
CA ASN A 587 -17.54 0.88 -31.75
C ASN A 587 -16.09 1.37 -31.92
N GLY A 588 -15.19 0.52 -32.41
CA GLY A 588 -13.78 0.88 -32.67
C GLY A 588 -13.04 1.38 -31.43
N GLU A 589 -13.24 0.73 -30.28
CA GLU A 589 -12.41 0.90 -29.09
C GLU A 589 -11.26 -0.11 -29.13
N THR A 590 -10.24 0.07 -28.29
CA THR A 590 -9.00 -0.72 -28.37
C THR A 590 -8.59 -1.33 -27.04
N THR A 591 -7.84 -2.43 -27.11
CA THR A 591 -6.96 -2.92 -26.04
C THR A 591 -5.52 -2.97 -26.53
N THR A 592 -4.55 -3.02 -25.62
CA THR A 592 -3.12 -3.02 -25.97
C THR A 592 -2.53 -4.42 -25.83
N GLN A 593 -1.67 -4.80 -26.79
CA GLN A 593 -1.01 -6.11 -26.86
C GLN A 593 0.48 -6.02 -26.53
N GLY A 594 1.10 -7.16 -26.22
CA GLY A 594 2.54 -7.23 -25.92
C GLY A 594 2.94 -8.13 -24.74
N PHE A 595 1.98 -8.80 -24.08
CA PHE A 595 2.21 -9.66 -22.92
C PHE A 595 3.07 -10.89 -23.24
N ASP A 596 2.96 -11.42 -24.46
CA ASP A 596 3.75 -12.56 -24.92
C ASP A 596 5.24 -12.18 -24.93
N SER A 597 6.04 -13.01 -24.26
CA SER A 597 7.45 -12.81 -23.93
C SER A 597 7.79 -11.52 -23.15
N LEU A 598 6.82 -10.83 -22.54
CA LEU A 598 7.09 -9.55 -21.84
C LEU A 598 8.14 -9.71 -20.73
N GLY A 599 8.05 -10.73 -19.88
CA GLY A 599 9.01 -10.94 -18.78
C GLY A 599 10.46 -11.12 -19.27
N SER A 600 10.67 -11.98 -20.27
CA SER A 600 12.01 -12.18 -20.84
C SER A 600 12.54 -10.96 -21.60
N ARG A 601 11.66 -10.18 -22.24
CA ARG A 601 12.03 -8.88 -22.83
C ARG A 601 12.43 -7.87 -21.75
N CYS A 602 11.67 -7.76 -20.66
CA CYS A 602 12.03 -6.89 -19.52
C CYS A 602 13.42 -7.21 -18.96
N GLN A 603 13.77 -8.50 -18.81
CA GLN A 603 15.12 -8.92 -18.39
C GLN A 603 16.20 -8.48 -19.38
N GLN A 604 15.96 -8.65 -20.69
CA GLN A 604 16.90 -8.21 -21.73
C GLN A 604 17.08 -6.69 -21.74
N TYR A 605 16.01 -5.91 -21.54
CA TYR A 605 16.08 -4.46 -21.46
C TYR A 605 16.75 -3.97 -20.16
N TYR A 606 16.53 -4.66 -19.04
CA TYR A 606 17.19 -4.36 -17.76
C TYR A 606 18.71 -4.55 -17.88
N LYS A 607 19.15 -5.65 -18.51
CA LYS A 607 20.56 -5.91 -18.87
C LYS A 607 21.14 -4.88 -19.84
N ALA A 608 20.33 -4.40 -20.77
CA ALA A 608 20.69 -3.30 -21.66
C ALA A 608 20.70 -1.92 -20.97
N GLY A 609 20.44 -1.85 -19.66
CA GLY A 609 20.56 -0.63 -18.84
C GLY A 609 19.27 0.18 -18.65
N ALA A 610 18.12 -0.30 -19.13
CA ALA A 610 16.83 0.29 -18.79
C ALA A 610 16.48 0.06 -17.30
N ARG A 611 15.79 1.00 -16.67
CA ARG A 611 15.28 0.89 -15.28
C ARG A 611 13.82 1.27 -15.11
N PHE A 612 13.17 1.71 -16.18
CA PHE A 612 11.73 1.86 -16.23
C PHE A 612 11.19 1.42 -17.59
N ALA A 613 9.90 1.11 -17.64
CA ALA A 613 9.20 0.70 -18.85
C ALA A 613 8.01 1.63 -19.10
N LYS A 614 7.44 1.57 -20.31
CA LYS A 614 6.21 2.29 -20.68
C LYS A 614 5.27 1.39 -21.47
N TRP A 615 3.97 1.46 -21.16
CA TRP A 615 2.90 0.77 -21.88
C TRP A 615 1.70 1.66 -22.08
N ARG A 616 1.35 1.94 -23.35
CA ARG A 616 0.23 2.81 -23.71
C ARG A 616 -1.08 2.05 -23.89
N ALA A 617 -2.06 2.33 -23.04
CA ALA A 617 -3.46 2.03 -23.26
C ALA A 617 -4.19 3.23 -23.89
N VAL A 618 -5.24 2.98 -24.67
CA VAL A 618 -5.96 4.02 -25.41
C VAL A 618 -7.46 3.85 -25.24
N LEU A 619 -8.10 4.92 -24.74
CA LEU A 619 -9.54 5.03 -24.57
C LEU A 619 -10.03 6.30 -25.28
N LYS A 620 -11.30 6.35 -25.67
CA LYS A 620 -11.87 7.50 -26.36
C LYS A 620 -13.19 7.92 -25.73
N ILE A 621 -13.53 9.20 -25.88
CA ILE A 621 -14.81 9.75 -25.44
C ILE A 621 -15.74 9.84 -26.64
N GLY A 622 -16.93 9.27 -26.50
CA GLY A 622 -17.99 9.35 -27.51
C GLY A 622 -19.37 9.36 -26.89
N LEU A 623 -20.37 8.89 -27.63
CA LEU A 623 -21.75 8.81 -27.15
C LEU A 623 -21.91 7.63 -26.18
N THR A 624 -21.31 6.51 -26.54
CA THR A 624 -21.31 5.24 -25.78
C THR A 624 -19.93 4.89 -25.21
N GLU A 625 -18.90 5.64 -25.59
CA GLU A 625 -17.49 5.38 -25.27
C GLU A 625 -16.95 6.34 -24.16
N PRO A 626 -16.03 5.86 -23.30
CA PRO A 626 -15.50 4.51 -23.28
C PRO A 626 -16.47 3.51 -22.65
N SER A 627 -16.61 2.32 -23.24
CA SER A 627 -17.45 1.26 -22.71
C SER A 627 -16.80 0.58 -21.50
N GLU A 628 -17.60 -0.03 -20.64
CA GLU A 628 -17.11 -0.82 -19.50
C GLU A 628 -16.12 -1.91 -19.95
N LEU A 629 -16.35 -2.54 -21.11
CA LEU A 629 -15.44 -3.52 -21.68
C LEU A 629 -14.06 -2.91 -22.00
N ALA A 630 -14.04 -1.75 -22.65
CA ALA A 630 -12.78 -1.07 -22.97
C ALA A 630 -12.05 -0.60 -21.71
N ILE A 631 -12.76 -0.09 -20.71
CA ILE A 631 -12.18 0.32 -19.42
C ILE A 631 -11.53 -0.90 -18.73
N GLN A 632 -12.28 -1.99 -18.55
CA GLN A 632 -11.78 -3.18 -17.84
C GLN A 632 -10.61 -3.86 -18.56
N GLN A 633 -10.68 -4.01 -19.89
CA GLN A 633 -9.59 -4.63 -20.66
C GLN A 633 -8.29 -3.83 -20.59
N ASN A 634 -8.36 -2.50 -20.69
CA ASN A 634 -7.17 -1.65 -20.57
C ASN A 634 -6.63 -1.59 -19.14
N ALA A 635 -7.50 -1.52 -18.12
CA ALA A 635 -7.10 -1.52 -16.72
C ALA A 635 -6.39 -2.83 -16.33
N GLN A 636 -6.99 -3.99 -16.66
CA GLN A 636 -6.39 -5.30 -16.41
C GLN A 636 -5.08 -5.48 -17.20
N GLY A 637 -5.04 -5.01 -18.45
CA GLY A 637 -3.85 -5.04 -19.29
C GLY A 637 -2.69 -4.23 -18.69
N LEU A 638 -2.95 -2.99 -18.28
CA LEU A 638 -1.97 -2.13 -17.60
C LEU A 638 -1.47 -2.75 -16.29
N ALA A 639 -2.35 -3.35 -15.50
CA ALA A 639 -1.98 -3.98 -14.23
C ALA A 639 -1.10 -5.22 -14.43
N ARG A 640 -1.45 -6.09 -15.40
CA ARG A 640 -0.63 -7.25 -15.78
C ARG A 640 0.73 -6.84 -16.35
N TYR A 641 0.78 -5.77 -17.15
CA TYR A 641 2.05 -5.19 -17.60
C TYR A 641 2.91 -4.72 -16.42
N ALA A 642 2.30 -3.98 -15.48
CA ALA A 642 3.00 -3.36 -14.37
C ALA A 642 3.67 -4.39 -13.44
N ILE A 643 2.96 -5.45 -13.05
CA ILE A 643 3.53 -6.50 -12.19
C ILE A 643 4.69 -7.24 -12.88
N ILE A 644 4.56 -7.55 -14.18
CA ILE A 644 5.63 -8.20 -14.95
C ILE A 644 6.87 -7.30 -15.07
N CYS A 645 6.71 -5.97 -15.16
CA CYS A 645 7.85 -5.07 -15.11
C CYS A 645 8.53 -5.04 -13.73
N GLN A 646 7.76 -5.00 -12.64
CA GLN A 646 8.30 -4.97 -11.28
C GLN A 646 9.03 -6.28 -10.92
N GLU A 647 8.51 -7.44 -11.32
CA GLU A 647 9.18 -8.75 -11.18
C GLU A 647 10.56 -8.80 -11.86
N ASN A 648 10.82 -7.90 -12.82
CA ASN A 648 12.04 -7.85 -13.64
C ASN A 648 12.78 -6.50 -13.49
N GLY A 649 12.61 -5.81 -12.35
CA GLY A 649 13.41 -4.65 -11.96
C GLY A 649 13.12 -3.34 -12.71
N LEU A 650 12.04 -3.28 -13.51
CA LEU A 650 11.65 -2.07 -14.24
C LEU A 650 10.47 -1.38 -13.56
N VAL A 651 10.60 -0.08 -13.26
CA VAL A 651 9.48 0.77 -12.83
C VAL A 651 8.47 0.90 -13.98
N PRO A 652 7.20 0.49 -13.84
CA PRO A 652 6.21 0.67 -14.90
C PRO A 652 5.63 2.09 -14.91
N ILE A 653 5.68 2.74 -16.07
CA ILE A 653 4.85 3.91 -16.39
C ILE A 653 3.52 3.41 -16.94
N VAL A 654 2.48 3.60 -16.14
CA VAL A 654 1.08 3.24 -16.45
C VAL A 654 0.47 4.39 -17.26
N GLU A 655 0.24 4.20 -18.56
CA GLU A 655 -0.25 5.24 -19.49
C GLU A 655 -1.69 4.92 -19.99
N PRO A 656 -2.75 5.24 -19.23
CA PRO A 656 -4.14 5.17 -19.69
C PRO A 656 -4.52 6.48 -20.39
N GLU A 657 -4.22 6.60 -21.69
CA GLU A 657 -4.54 7.81 -22.45
C GLU A 657 -6.02 7.85 -22.85
N VAL A 658 -6.79 8.78 -22.27
CA VAL A 658 -8.09 9.18 -22.80
C VAL A 658 -7.85 10.21 -23.91
N LEU A 659 -8.25 9.87 -25.14
CA LEU A 659 -8.10 10.71 -26.32
C LEU A 659 -8.97 11.98 -26.25
N THR A 660 -8.43 13.05 -26.83
CA THR A 660 -9.09 14.37 -26.91
C THR A 660 -10.05 14.49 -28.10
N ASP A 661 -10.11 13.53 -29.02
CA ASP A 661 -10.95 13.61 -30.21
C ASP A 661 -12.45 13.84 -29.86
N GLY A 662 -13.09 14.79 -30.55
CA GLY A 662 -14.53 15.07 -30.45
C GLY A 662 -14.88 16.42 -29.83
N SER A 663 -16.18 16.66 -29.60
CA SER A 663 -16.75 17.96 -29.17
C SER A 663 -17.16 18.00 -27.69
N HIS A 664 -16.69 17.04 -26.88
CA HIS A 664 -17.05 16.93 -25.47
C HIS A 664 -16.51 18.09 -24.62
N ASP A 665 -17.20 18.45 -23.53
CA ASP A 665 -16.71 19.48 -22.60
C ASP A 665 -15.68 18.91 -21.60
N ILE A 666 -15.03 19.81 -20.87
CA ILE A 666 -14.03 19.42 -19.86
C ILE A 666 -14.64 18.59 -18.71
N LYS A 667 -15.93 18.76 -18.41
CA LYS A 667 -16.63 17.99 -17.35
C LYS A 667 -16.79 16.52 -17.76
N LYS A 668 -17.14 16.25 -19.02
CA LYS A 668 -17.19 14.89 -19.58
C LYS A 668 -15.79 14.26 -19.61
N CYS A 669 -14.74 15.03 -19.97
CA CYS A 669 -13.36 14.55 -19.88
C CYS A 669 -12.96 14.19 -18.43
N ALA A 670 -13.31 15.04 -17.46
CA ALA A 670 -13.05 14.81 -16.04
C ALA A 670 -13.74 13.53 -15.54
N ALA A 671 -15.04 13.39 -15.79
CA ALA A 671 -15.82 12.22 -15.38
C ALA A 671 -15.29 10.92 -16.00
N VAL A 672 -14.88 10.93 -17.28
CA VAL A 672 -14.28 9.76 -17.92
C VAL A 672 -12.90 9.46 -17.33
N THR A 673 -12.05 10.48 -17.14
CA THR A 673 -10.71 10.31 -16.55
C THR A 673 -10.81 9.75 -15.12
N GLU A 674 -11.76 10.22 -14.31
CA GLU A 674 -12.01 9.68 -12.96
C GLU A 674 -12.43 8.21 -13.00
N THR A 675 -13.40 7.83 -13.85
CA THR A 675 -13.84 6.44 -14.00
C THR A 675 -12.70 5.52 -14.45
N VAL A 676 -11.91 5.95 -15.44
CA VAL A 676 -10.77 5.19 -15.99
C VAL A 676 -9.68 5.01 -14.94
N LEU A 677 -9.27 6.08 -14.24
CA LEU A 677 -8.22 6.00 -13.24
C LEU A 677 -8.64 5.16 -12.02
N ALA A 678 -9.89 5.24 -11.58
CA ALA A 678 -10.42 4.38 -10.52
C ALA A 678 -10.34 2.89 -10.90
N ALA A 679 -10.73 2.53 -12.13
CA ALA A 679 -10.61 1.16 -12.63
C ALA A 679 -9.15 0.70 -12.75
N VAL A 680 -8.26 1.57 -13.24
CA VAL A 680 -6.80 1.28 -13.34
C VAL A 680 -6.20 1.02 -11.96
N TYR A 681 -6.43 1.86 -10.95
CA TYR A 681 -5.87 1.66 -9.61
C TYR A 681 -6.48 0.45 -8.89
N LYS A 682 -7.76 0.13 -9.13
CA LYS A 682 -8.35 -1.13 -8.66
C LYS A 682 -7.64 -2.34 -9.28
N ALA A 683 -7.44 -2.35 -10.60
CA ALA A 683 -6.74 -3.44 -11.28
C ALA A 683 -5.27 -3.57 -10.85
N LEU A 684 -4.55 -2.46 -10.65
CA LEU A 684 -3.18 -2.46 -10.11
C LEU A 684 -3.10 -3.12 -8.73
N ASN A 685 -4.07 -2.82 -7.86
CA ASN A 685 -4.17 -3.44 -6.53
C ASN A 685 -4.52 -4.94 -6.61
N ASP A 686 -5.43 -5.33 -7.51
CA ASP A 686 -5.80 -6.73 -7.76
C ASP A 686 -4.64 -7.59 -8.32
N GLN A 687 -3.67 -6.95 -8.99
CA GLN A 687 -2.43 -7.59 -9.46
C GLN A 687 -1.24 -7.38 -8.51
N HIS A 688 -1.48 -6.88 -7.30
CA HIS A 688 -0.48 -6.69 -6.23
C HIS A 688 0.70 -5.77 -6.62
N VAL A 689 0.45 -4.76 -7.48
CA VAL A 689 1.49 -3.83 -7.94
C VAL A 689 1.90 -2.87 -6.83
N LEU A 690 3.21 -2.77 -6.58
CA LEU A 690 3.81 -1.87 -5.58
C LEU A 690 3.75 -0.42 -6.08
N LEU A 691 2.80 0.38 -5.58
CA LEU A 691 2.54 1.73 -6.09
C LEU A 691 3.73 2.69 -5.91
N GLU A 692 4.50 2.56 -4.82
CA GLU A 692 5.73 3.30 -4.54
C GLU A 692 6.81 3.09 -5.60
N GLY A 693 6.73 1.98 -6.34
CA GLY A 693 7.58 1.62 -7.47
C GLY A 693 6.88 1.76 -8.83
N THR A 694 5.89 2.64 -8.97
CA THR A 694 5.19 2.96 -10.24
C THR A 694 5.26 4.45 -10.59
N LEU A 695 4.85 4.80 -11.81
CA LEU A 695 4.51 6.17 -12.20
C LEU A 695 3.22 6.18 -13.03
N LEU A 696 2.43 7.25 -12.92
CA LEU A 696 1.24 7.44 -13.76
C LEU A 696 1.55 8.41 -14.89
N LYS A 697 1.12 8.08 -16.11
CA LYS A 697 1.16 8.97 -17.28
C LYS A 697 -0.26 9.15 -17.85
N PRO A 698 -1.08 10.02 -17.24
CA PRO A 698 -2.44 10.26 -17.71
C PRO A 698 -2.44 11.38 -18.75
N ASN A 699 -3.55 11.50 -19.49
CA ASN A 699 -3.89 12.76 -20.15
C ASN A 699 -4.12 13.87 -19.12
N MET A 700 -3.89 15.12 -19.50
CA MET A 700 -4.50 16.26 -18.81
C MET A 700 -6.01 16.24 -19.09
N VAL A 701 -6.81 16.78 -18.17
CA VAL A 701 -8.26 16.89 -18.33
C VAL A 701 -8.55 18.15 -19.14
N THR A 702 -8.98 17.98 -20.39
CA THR A 702 -9.19 19.08 -21.35
C THR A 702 -10.53 18.92 -22.07
N PRO A 703 -11.11 19.99 -22.65
CA PRO A 703 -12.18 19.85 -23.63
C PRO A 703 -11.72 19.02 -24.83
N GLY A 704 -12.68 18.48 -25.58
CA GLY A 704 -12.38 17.79 -26.83
C GLY A 704 -11.80 18.72 -27.91
N SER A 705 -11.13 18.15 -28.90
CA SER A 705 -10.46 18.85 -30.01
C SER A 705 -11.37 19.80 -30.77
N ASP A 706 -12.65 19.43 -30.88
CA ASP A 706 -13.71 20.13 -31.60
C ASP A 706 -14.65 20.88 -30.61
N GLY A 707 -14.28 20.93 -29.32
CA GLY A 707 -15.03 21.54 -28.22
C GLY A 707 -14.58 22.97 -27.86
N PRO A 708 -15.27 23.64 -26.92
CA PRO A 708 -14.93 24.99 -26.50
C PRO A 708 -13.60 25.01 -25.72
N LYS A 709 -12.66 25.86 -26.14
CA LYS A 709 -11.38 26.06 -25.44
C LYS A 709 -11.59 26.69 -24.07
N VAL A 710 -10.71 26.37 -23.13
CA VAL A 710 -10.70 26.89 -21.75
C VAL A 710 -9.30 27.35 -21.34
N GLY A 711 -9.20 28.14 -20.28
CA GLY A 711 -7.92 28.62 -19.74
C GLY A 711 -7.10 27.51 -19.04
N PRO A 712 -5.76 27.67 -18.93
CA PRO A 712 -4.88 26.75 -18.21
C PRO A 712 -5.29 26.49 -16.75
N GLU A 713 -5.84 27.50 -16.08
CA GLU A 713 -6.31 27.44 -14.69
C GLU A 713 -7.47 26.44 -14.55
N VAL A 714 -8.39 26.47 -15.50
CA VAL A 714 -9.53 25.54 -15.56
C VAL A 714 -9.05 24.10 -15.85
N ILE A 715 -8.09 23.94 -16.75
CA ILE A 715 -7.44 22.63 -17.01
C ILE A 715 -6.76 22.12 -15.74
N ALA A 716 -6.07 23.00 -15.00
CA ALA A 716 -5.40 22.66 -13.76
C ALA A 716 -6.36 22.22 -12.66
N GLU A 717 -7.44 22.97 -12.42
CA GLU A 717 -8.49 22.62 -11.45
C GLU A 717 -9.09 21.25 -11.72
N TYR A 718 -9.59 21.02 -12.95
CA TYR A 718 -10.22 19.75 -13.30
C TYR A 718 -9.24 18.57 -13.31
N THR A 719 -7.99 18.78 -13.76
CA THR A 719 -6.98 17.71 -13.77
C THR A 719 -6.56 17.33 -12.35
N VAL A 720 -6.21 18.31 -11.50
CA VAL A 720 -5.77 18.02 -10.13
C VAL A 720 -6.93 17.49 -9.28
N ALA A 721 -8.18 17.93 -9.50
CA ALA A 721 -9.36 17.36 -8.84
C ALA A 721 -9.58 15.88 -9.21
N ALA A 722 -9.52 15.53 -10.49
CA ALA A 722 -9.67 14.14 -10.95
C ALA A 722 -8.60 13.21 -10.35
N LEU A 723 -7.34 13.66 -10.31
CA LEU A 723 -6.24 12.91 -9.71
C LEU A 723 -6.42 12.74 -8.20
N ARG A 724 -6.79 13.81 -7.48
CA ARG A 724 -7.09 13.79 -6.03
C ARG A 724 -8.22 12.84 -5.64
N ARG A 725 -9.14 12.52 -6.57
CA ARG A 725 -10.26 11.59 -6.35
C ARG A 725 -9.92 10.11 -6.60
N THR A 726 -8.81 9.81 -7.29
CA THR A 726 -8.57 8.47 -7.85
C THR A 726 -7.17 7.90 -7.61
N VAL A 727 -6.14 8.74 -7.54
CA VAL A 727 -4.76 8.29 -7.37
C VAL A 727 -4.46 8.09 -5.88
N PRO A 728 -3.81 6.98 -5.46
CA PRO A 728 -3.36 6.83 -4.08
C PRO A 728 -2.07 7.64 -3.77
N PRO A 729 -1.92 8.23 -2.57
CA PRO A 729 -0.72 8.96 -2.13
C PRO A 729 0.62 8.20 -2.19
N ALA A 730 0.61 6.88 -2.38
CA ALA A 730 1.82 6.05 -2.46
C ALA A 730 2.60 6.21 -3.80
N VAL A 731 1.92 6.63 -4.88
CA VAL A 731 2.54 6.81 -6.20
C VAL A 731 3.53 8.00 -6.16
N PRO A 732 4.82 7.86 -6.45
CA PRO A 732 5.78 8.96 -6.25
C PRO A 732 5.57 10.17 -7.20
N GLY A 733 5.05 9.95 -8.40
CA GLY A 733 4.87 11.04 -9.37
C GLY A 733 3.92 10.73 -10.53
N ILE A 734 3.40 11.81 -11.09
CA ILE A 734 2.48 11.83 -12.23
C ILE A 734 3.16 12.61 -13.35
N VAL A 735 3.44 11.95 -14.46
CA VAL A 735 4.26 12.45 -15.57
C VAL A 735 3.39 12.57 -16.83
N PHE A 736 2.68 13.69 -16.98
CA PHE A 736 1.63 13.87 -17.99
C PHE A 736 2.10 13.62 -19.43
N LEU A 737 1.23 13.02 -20.25
CA LEU A 737 1.38 13.05 -21.71
C LEU A 737 0.90 14.40 -22.26
N SER A 738 1.54 14.90 -23.32
CA SER A 738 1.14 16.16 -23.95
C SER A 738 -0.11 16.04 -24.81
N GLY A 739 -0.44 14.83 -25.29
CA GLY A 739 -1.50 14.63 -26.27
C GLY A 739 -1.24 15.46 -27.54
N GLY A 740 -2.29 16.10 -28.06
CA GLY A 740 -2.22 17.04 -29.21
C GLY A 740 -1.95 18.51 -28.85
N GLN A 741 -1.60 18.81 -27.60
CA GLN A 741 -1.28 20.19 -27.17
C GLN A 741 -0.03 20.72 -27.89
N SER A 742 0.04 22.04 -28.08
CA SER A 742 1.27 22.72 -28.52
C SER A 742 2.37 22.63 -27.45
N GLU A 743 3.61 22.91 -27.83
CA GLU A 743 4.74 22.91 -26.88
C GLU A 743 4.50 23.94 -25.76
N GLU A 744 3.99 25.12 -26.11
CA GLU A 744 3.65 26.16 -25.13
C GLU A 744 2.42 25.78 -24.28
N GLN A 745 1.34 25.27 -24.89
CA GLN A 745 0.12 24.91 -24.15
C GLN A 745 0.39 23.81 -23.11
N ALA A 746 1.17 22.79 -23.46
CA ALA A 746 1.55 21.72 -22.55
C ALA A 746 2.39 22.24 -21.36
N THR A 747 3.28 23.21 -21.63
CA THR A 747 4.10 23.86 -20.60
C THR A 747 3.24 24.70 -19.64
N VAL A 748 2.38 25.57 -20.18
CA VAL A 748 1.54 26.49 -19.38
C VAL A 748 0.49 25.72 -18.56
N ASN A 749 -0.09 24.64 -19.09
CA ASN A 749 -1.03 23.80 -18.34
C ASN A 749 -0.34 23.06 -17.18
N LEU A 750 0.90 22.59 -17.38
CA LEU A 750 1.69 21.96 -16.32
C LEU A 750 2.07 22.96 -15.21
N ASP A 751 2.42 24.18 -15.60
CA ASP A 751 2.74 25.27 -14.68
C ASP A 751 1.52 25.69 -13.84
N ALA A 752 0.35 25.84 -14.47
CA ALA A 752 -0.92 26.12 -13.77
C ALA A 752 -1.27 25.03 -12.73
N MET A 753 -1.08 23.75 -13.06
CA MET A 753 -1.25 22.64 -12.10
C MET A 753 -0.32 22.72 -10.90
N ASN A 754 0.92 23.14 -11.10
CA ASN A 754 1.89 23.29 -10.02
C ASN A 754 1.66 24.56 -9.19
N LYS A 755 1.17 25.65 -9.79
CA LYS A 755 0.74 26.88 -9.08
C LYS A 755 -0.53 26.73 -8.24
N LEU A 756 -1.44 25.82 -8.61
CA LEU A 756 -2.73 25.64 -7.90
C LEU A 756 -2.55 25.29 -6.40
N GLU A 757 -3.06 26.11 -5.50
CA GLU A 757 -2.92 25.97 -4.04
C GLU A 757 -3.84 24.90 -3.43
N VAL A 758 -3.60 23.64 -3.79
CA VAL A 758 -4.27 22.46 -3.20
C VAL A 758 -3.24 21.38 -2.85
N LEU A 759 -3.58 20.52 -1.89
CA LEU A 759 -2.72 19.39 -1.51
C LEU A 759 -2.49 18.46 -2.71
N LYS A 760 -1.22 18.33 -3.12
CA LYS A 760 -0.74 17.43 -4.17
C LYS A 760 0.26 16.47 -3.55
N PRO A 761 -0.13 15.25 -3.15
CA PRO A 761 0.77 14.31 -2.46
C PRO A 761 1.76 13.59 -3.40
N TRP A 762 1.91 14.07 -4.63
CA TRP A 762 2.74 13.52 -5.72
C TRP A 762 3.45 14.66 -6.45
N THR A 763 4.62 14.39 -7.04
CA THR A 763 5.19 15.34 -8.01
C THR A 763 4.34 15.37 -9.29
N LEU A 764 3.96 16.55 -9.77
CA LEU A 764 3.32 16.75 -11.06
C LEU A 764 4.35 17.23 -12.10
N SER A 765 4.70 16.36 -13.04
CA SER A 765 5.75 16.57 -14.04
C SER A 765 5.30 16.11 -15.44
N PHE A 766 6.22 16.06 -16.41
CA PHE A 766 5.97 15.78 -17.83
C PHE A 766 6.57 14.44 -18.28
N SER A 767 5.92 13.80 -19.26
CA SER A 767 6.49 12.77 -20.12
C SER A 767 6.14 13.07 -21.58
N PHE A 768 6.87 14.04 -22.14
CA PHE A 768 6.51 14.70 -23.39
C PHE A 768 7.34 14.20 -24.58
N GLY A 769 6.65 13.92 -25.68
CA GLY A 769 7.27 13.61 -26.98
C GLY A 769 7.17 14.83 -27.89
N ARG A 770 6.03 14.97 -28.58
CA ARG A 770 5.73 16.11 -29.47
C ARG A 770 6.03 17.47 -28.82
N ALA A 771 5.55 17.69 -27.59
CA ALA A 771 5.71 18.97 -26.87
C ALA A 771 7.15 19.34 -26.44
N LEU A 772 8.11 18.42 -26.60
CA LEU A 772 9.55 18.69 -26.40
C LEU A 772 10.36 18.65 -27.71
N GLN A 773 9.83 18.08 -28.79
CA GLN A 773 10.60 17.75 -29.99
C GLN A 773 10.19 18.55 -31.24
N GLN A 774 9.03 19.23 -31.28
CA GLN A 774 8.49 19.77 -32.54
C GLN A 774 9.34 20.91 -33.09
N SER A 775 9.69 21.90 -32.27
CA SER A 775 10.52 23.04 -32.70
C SER A 775 11.95 22.59 -33.01
N THR A 776 12.50 21.66 -32.24
CA THR A 776 13.79 21.01 -32.50
C THR A 776 13.82 20.30 -33.84
N LEU A 777 12.80 19.49 -34.15
CA LEU A 777 12.68 18.73 -35.39
C LEU A 777 12.59 19.67 -36.61
N LYS A 778 11.72 20.69 -36.55
CA LYS A 778 11.60 21.72 -37.60
C LYS A 778 12.93 22.48 -37.80
N THR A 779 13.57 22.91 -36.71
CA THR A 779 14.85 23.64 -36.77
C THR A 779 15.96 22.78 -37.36
N TRP A 780 16.02 21.49 -37.02
CA TRP A 780 17.01 20.56 -37.57
C TRP A 780 16.83 20.34 -39.07
N SER A 781 15.61 20.05 -39.54
CA SER A 781 15.32 19.79 -40.97
C SER A 781 16.24 18.73 -41.61
N GLY A 782 16.75 17.75 -40.83
CA GLY A 782 17.66 16.71 -41.30
C GLY A 782 19.10 17.16 -41.59
N LYS A 783 19.45 18.41 -41.29
CA LYS A 783 20.70 19.05 -41.72
C LYS A 783 21.74 19.11 -40.61
N LYS A 784 22.99 18.72 -40.90
CA LYS A 784 24.09 18.69 -39.91
C LYS A 784 24.45 20.10 -39.43
N GLU A 785 24.43 21.07 -40.33
CA GLU A 785 24.68 22.49 -40.05
C GLU A 785 23.64 23.13 -39.11
N ASN A 786 22.47 22.51 -38.94
CA ASN A 786 21.40 22.99 -38.05
C ASN A 786 21.43 22.37 -36.64
N VAL A 787 22.30 21.40 -36.37
CA VAL A 787 22.31 20.64 -35.10
C VAL A 787 22.38 21.56 -33.89
N GLY A 788 23.34 22.50 -33.83
CA GLY A 788 23.48 23.42 -32.70
C GLY A 788 22.21 24.24 -32.40
N LYS A 789 21.60 24.82 -33.44
CA LYS A 789 20.34 25.60 -33.31
C LYS A 789 19.16 24.73 -32.86
N ALA A 790 19.11 23.47 -33.31
CA ALA A 790 18.08 22.52 -32.90
C ALA A 790 18.27 22.07 -31.43
N GLN A 791 19.52 21.90 -30.98
CA GLN A 791 19.85 21.62 -29.57
C GLN A 791 19.53 22.82 -28.67
N GLU A 792 19.77 24.06 -29.10
CA GLU A 792 19.31 25.27 -28.40
C GLU A 792 17.78 25.29 -28.28
N SER A 793 17.05 25.03 -29.36
CA SER A 793 15.58 24.92 -29.34
C SER A 793 15.09 23.81 -28.39
N PHE A 794 15.83 22.70 -28.28
CA PHE A 794 15.51 21.60 -27.37
C PHE A 794 15.73 22.02 -25.91
N LEU A 795 16.87 22.63 -25.61
CA LEU A 795 17.24 23.15 -24.29
C LEU A 795 16.19 24.15 -23.77
N VAL A 796 15.70 25.06 -24.63
CA VAL A 796 14.64 26.02 -24.28
C VAL A 796 13.37 25.31 -23.80
N ARG A 797 12.95 24.24 -24.47
CA ARG A 797 11.74 23.47 -24.09
C ARG A 797 11.97 22.59 -22.87
N CYS A 798 13.14 21.97 -22.72
CA CYS A 798 13.52 21.26 -21.49
C CYS A 798 13.50 22.18 -20.26
N LYS A 799 14.09 23.37 -20.37
CA LYS A 799 14.09 24.37 -19.30
C LYS A 799 12.70 24.89 -18.97
N ALA A 800 11.91 25.27 -19.98
CA ALA A 800 10.55 25.78 -19.77
C ALA A 800 9.66 24.76 -19.05
N ASN A 801 9.74 23.48 -19.42
CA ASN A 801 9.00 22.42 -18.75
C ASN A 801 9.52 22.10 -17.34
N SER A 802 10.84 22.20 -17.11
CA SER A 802 11.41 22.14 -15.75
C SER A 802 10.84 23.23 -14.84
N GLU A 803 10.82 24.49 -15.29
CA GLU A 803 10.25 25.62 -14.57
C GLU A 803 8.74 25.44 -14.30
N ALA A 804 8.00 24.86 -15.26
CA ALA A 804 6.60 24.50 -15.11
C ALA A 804 6.35 23.43 -14.02
N THR A 805 7.26 22.45 -13.83
CA THR A 805 7.14 21.50 -12.69
C THR A 805 7.27 22.17 -11.32
N LEU A 806 7.84 23.38 -11.26
CA LEU A 806 8.04 24.15 -10.04
C LEU A 806 6.99 25.26 -9.86
N GLY A 807 6.04 25.40 -10.80
CA GLY A 807 5.10 26.52 -10.82
C GLY A 807 5.78 27.88 -11.01
N LYS A 808 6.92 27.90 -11.71
CA LYS A 808 7.78 29.09 -11.89
C LYS A 808 7.90 29.54 -13.34
N TYR A 809 7.16 28.95 -14.27
CA TYR A 809 7.19 29.40 -15.65
C TYR A 809 6.49 30.77 -15.77
N THR A 810 7.17 31.71 -16.41
CA THR A 810 6.70 33.11 -16.58
C THR A 810 6.23 33.42 -18.00
N GLY A 811 6.19 32.42 -18.89
CA GLY A 811 5.87 32.61 -20.31
C GLY A 811 7.04 33.21 -21.11
N GLY A 812 6.81 33.39 -22.42
CA GLY A 812 7.69 34.17 -23.29
C GLY A 812 8.84 33.41 -23.95
N SER A 813 8.97 32.09 -23.74
CA SER A 813 9.97 31.26 -24.45
C SER A 813 9.41 30.50 -25.66
N GLY A 814 8.12 30.69 -25.97
CA GLY A 814 7.48 30.18 -27.18
C GLY A 814 7.59 31.15 -28.36
N GLY A 815 8.49 30.88 -29.30
CA GLY A 815 8.41 31.46 -30.66
C GLY A 815 7.19 30.92 -31.41
N GLY A 816 6.85 31.50 -32.58
CA GLY A 816 5.63 31.15 -33.32
C GLY A 816 5.43 29.64 -33.57
N LEU A 817 6.53 28.89 -33.78
CA LEU A 817 6.53 27.44 -33.97
C LEU A 817 6.05 26.64 -32.74
N ALA A 818 6.33 27.13 -31.53
CA ALA A 818 5.98 26.45 -30.27
C ALA A 818 4.49 26.57 -29.90
N SER A 819 3.79 27.52 -30.53
CA SER A 819 2.36 27.78 -30.35
C SER A 819 1.46 26.99 -31.30
N GLU A 820 2.02 26.35 -32.33
CA GLU A 820 1.26 25.53 -33.29
C GLU A 820 0.63 24.30 -32.62
N SER A 821 -0.62 23.99 -32.96
CA SER A 821 -1.30 22.78 -32.47
C SER A 821 -0.63 21.52 -33.02
N LEU A 822 -0.45 20.51 -32.16
CA LEU A 822 0.17 19.22 -32.51
C LEU A 822 -0.88 18.10 -32.62
N PHE A 823 -2.17 18.45 -32.62
CA PHE A 823 -3.28 17.52 -32.72
C PHE A 823 -3.37 16.92 -34.12
N VAL A 824 -3.67 15.62 -34.17
CA VAL A 824 -3.92 14.88 -35.41
C VAL A 824 -5.10 13.96 -35.11
N LYS A 825 -6.20 14.13 -35.85
CA LYS A 825 -7.43 13.36 -35.64
C LYS A 825 -7.18 11.86 -35.83
N GLY A 826 -7.61 11.04 -34.88
CA GLY A 826 -7.44 9.59 -34.92
C GLY A 826 -5.97 9.11 -34.90
N TYR A 827 -5.07 9.82 -34.22
CA TYR A 827 -3.63 9.51 -34.18
C TYR A 827 -3.33 8.12 -33.58
N LYS A 828 -3.12 7.13 -34.47
CA LYS A 828 -2.54 5.82 -34.13
C LYS A 828 -1.00 5.93 -34.18
N TYR A 829 -0.34 5.55 -33.07
CA TYR A 829 1.13 5.55 -32.92
C TYR A 829 1.78 4.51 -33.83
#